data_AF-A0ABC9YMM7-F1
#
_entry.id   AF-A0ABC9YMM7-F1
#
_cell.length_a   1.000
_cell.length_b   1.000
_cell.length_c   1.000
_cell.angle_alpha   90.00
_cell.angle_beta   90.00
_cell.angle_gamma   90.00
#
_symmetry.space_group_name_H-M   'P 1'
#
loop_
_entity.id
_entity.type
_entity.pdbx_description
1 polymer ?
#
loop_
_entity_poly.entity_id
_entity_poly.type
_entity_poly.pdbx_seq_one_letter_code
_entity_poly.pdbx_strand_id
1 'polypeptide(L)'
;MTDDRRLARDPIAIVGMSGLLPRARNHREYWQNIVDGVDCTEEVPASRWNLDDYYDRDPATPDKTYSRRGAFLPDVDFDPLEFGLPPNQLEVTSTMQTLSLGVARDLLADAGATGSGWYDPARTGVVLGTTGPVPLMHPLAARLSTPVLVEAARSVGLSEADAAAIADRYAAAFAPWEENSFPGLLANVVAGRVANRLGLGGMNCTVDAACAASLAAIRTAIAELRDGRADMMITGGVDTENTIFIYMCFSKVGALSHSGRISPFGAGADGTLLGEGISMLALRRLADARRDGNRVYAVIRGLGSSSDGRAKSIYAPVAAGQRLALDRAYTDADCSPADVELIEAHATGTAVGDKTELTALKGLLAEASSEPRFAALGSVKSQIGHTKGAAGTAGIMKLALALHQKVLPGTINVDAPNSEIASEAAPFYVNARTRPWILDPERPVRRAAASAMGFGGTNFHLVLEEADGVRGELLHRVPRAHVWHAADVAGLIEAVRGSEGGDGGGIPEDHARVGFVSLDADAAAELRDLVVDELTRNPEAAQWDHPEGVYFRAAALPGRKAGALFAGQGSQDVDMGAAAALNNPPVGAAFDAANAAFAGAATRLGAVVFPPPAFHEDTRAEQEIALRRTEFAQPAIGALSAGQFRVLSEFGFRAEGYLGHSFGELTALWASGAITDADFYTLARARGAAMTVPEGVEAGTMVAVGAAREDVEHALEGVEDVWICNHNAPDQVVVGGGTAAIAAVTGRFTEKGWITRPLPVSGAFHTPYVGHAVEAFGAAVARVTIGAPDAPVYADTRDASYGNDPEANRTTLTAQLGNPVEFHAALTRHARRRLHRLRRIRPQTSPDLPRPPHLRRRHHHHPHRLRPHRQRRPHPEASRRPTGRAGLRHSRHQPSLRPGTLGSSPQARHDGEDLGPRVRPRIPPRRPHRRPERRIPGERRGRLHNRDHFARKWRGDNRTRGTGDRRPRQPHDRPRRQEETRRVGEPLRAPIRR
;
A
#
# COMPACT_ATOMS: atom_id res chain seq x y z
N MET A 1 23.77 19.88 13.71
CA MET A 1 24.21 20.44 12.41
C MET A 1 24.20 21.96 12.55
N THR A 2 24.43 22.74 11.50
CA THR A 2 23.84 24.10 11.46
C THR A 2 22.37 23.92 11.07
N ASP A 3 21.42 24.38 11.89
CA ASP A 3 19.99 24.02 11.77
C ASP A 3 19.37 24.37 10.42
N ASP A 4 19.96 25.34 9.72
CA ASP A 4 19.61 25.78 8.38
C ASP A 4 19.77 24.72 7.29
N ARG A 5 20.58 23.68 7.54
CA ARG A 5 20.81 22.59 6.59
C ARG A 5 19.90 21.38 6.79
N ARG A 6 18.82 21.50 7.57
CA ARG A 6 17.85 20.41 7.78
C ARG A 6 16.83 20.31 6.65
N LEU A 7 16.43 19.09 6.30
CA LEU A 7 15.40 18.83 5.29
C LEU A 7 14.01 19.30 5.74
N ALA A 8 13.75 19.44 7.05
CA ALA A 8 12.56 20.10 7.57
C ALA A 8 12.33 21.53 7.07
N ARG A 9 13.40 22.27 6.70
CA ARG A 9 13.34 23.66 6.21
C ARG A 9 13.36 23.78 4.69
N ASP A 10 13.99 22.83 4.03
CA ASP A 10 14.19 22.76 2.58
C ASP A 10 13.91 21.31 2.12
N PRO A 11 12.63 20.88 2.14
CA PRO A 11 12.25 19.51 1.89
C PRO A 11 12.21 19.19 0.39
N ILE A 12 12.32 17.90 0.07
CA ILE A 12 12.48 17.42 -1.31
C ILE A 12 11.21 16.67 -1.75
N ALA A 13 10.62 17.10 -2.87
CA ALA A 13 9.46 16.47 -3.48
C ALA A 13 9.87 15.27 -4.34
N ILE A 14 9.16 14.15 -4.19
CA ILE A 14 9.15 13.06 -5.19
C ILE A 14 8.10 13.46 -6.24
N VAL A 15 8.55 13.96 -7.39
CA VAL A 15 7.66 14.48 -8.46
C VAL A 15 7.30 13.44 -9.52
N GLY A 16 8.05 12.35 -9.60
CA GLY A 16 7.79 11.23 -10.50
C GLY A 16 8.50 9.95 -10.06
N MET A 17 8.01 8.80 -10.53
CA MET A 17 8.52 7.47 -10.20
C MET A 17 8.47 6.53 -11.42
N SER A 18 9.45 5.64 -11.55
CA SER A 18 9.42 4.55 -12.52
C SER A 18 10.28 3.38 -12.04
N GLY A 19 9.96 2.17 -12.49
CA GLY A 19 10.70 0.98 -12.11
C GLY A 19 10.26 -0.25 -12.88
N LEU A 20 11.21 -1.17 -13.04
CA LEU A 20 11.04 -2.51 -13.59
C LEU A 20 11.37 -3.49 -12.46
N LEU A 21 10.35 -4.22 -12.00
CA LEU A 21 10.38 -5.01 -10.77
C LEU A 21 9.74 -6.38 -11.03
N PRO A 22 9.91 -7.36 -10.12
CA PRO A 22 9.35 -8.69 -10.32
C PRO A 22 7.83 -8.65 -10.52
N ARG A 23 7.38 -9.26 -11.63
CA ARG A 23 5.99 -9.22 -12.13
C ARG A 23 5.40 -7.80 -12.34
N ALA A 24 6.23 -6.76 -12.53
CA ALA A 24 5.78 -5.39 -12.74
C ALA A 24 6.70 -4.62 -13.72
N ARG A 25 6.15 -4.23 -14.87
CA ARG A 25 6.86 -3.47 -15.93
C ARG A 25 6.96 -1.97 -15.67
N ASN A 26 6.18 -1.46 -14.72
CA ASN A 26 6.11 -0.04 -14.36
C ASN A 26 5.66 0.14 -12.89
N HIS A 27 5.67 1.38 -12.39
CA HIS A 27 5.30 1.68 -11.00
C HIS A 27 3.80 1.43 -10.68
N ARG A 28 2.90 1.45 -11.67
CA ARG A 28 1.46 1.20 -11.45
C ARG A 28 1.18 -0.29 -11.29
N GLU A 29 1.79 -1.14 -12.12
CA GLU A 29 1.79 -2.60 -11.91
C GLU A 29 2.43 -3.00 -10.58
N TYR A 30 3.52 -2.33 -10.18
CA TYR A 30 4.14 -2.54 -8.88
C TYR A 30 3.20 -2.16 -7.73
N TRP A 31 2.48 -1.03 -7.84
CA TRP A 31 1.47 -0.65 -6.87
C TRP A 31 0.31 -1.67 -6.81
N GLN A 32 -0.16 -2.15 -7.97
CA GLN A 32 -1.18 -3.20 -8.03
C GLN A 32 -0.73 -4.46 -7.27
N ASN A 33 0.49 -4.94 -7.54
CA ASN A 33 1.04 -6.11 -6.87
C ASN A 33 1.17 -5.91 -5.34
N ILE A 34 1.48 -4.68 -4.89
CA ILE A 34 1.51 -4.32 -3.46
C ILE A 34 0.11 -4.32 -2.83
N VAL A 35 -0.90 -3.77 -3.53
CA VAL A 35 -2.28 -3.70 -3.03
C VAL A 35 -2.89 -5.11 -2.95
N ASP A 36 -2.73 -5.89 -4.01
CA ASP A 36 -3.25 -7.27 -4.15
C ASP A 36 -2.49 -8.31 -3.29
N GLY A 37 -1.33 -7.96 -2.71
CA GLY A 37 -0.54 -8.86 -1.85
C GLY A 37 0.20 -9.96 -2.62
N VAL A 38 0.73 -9.64 -3.81
CA VAL A 38 1.24 -10.64 -4.76
C VAL A 38 2.64 -11.12 -4.37
N ASP A 39 2.78 -12.42 -4.09
CA ASP A 39 4.09 -13.07 -4.11
C ASP A 39 4.62 -13.08 -5.56
N CYS A 40 5.74 -12.37 -5.76
CA CYS A 40 6.43 -12.23 -7.03
C CYS A 40 7.72 -13.08 -7.08
N THR A 41 7.88 -14.02 -6.13
CA THR A 41 8.96 -14.99 -6.12
C THR A 41 8.54 -16.28 -6.82
N GLU A 42 9.45 -16.90 -7.56
CA GLU A 42 9.23 -18.10 -8.36
C GLU A 42 10.42 -19.06 -8.25
N GLU A 43 10.35 -20.18 -8.95
CA GLU A 43 11.47 -21.11 -9.16
C GLU A 43 12.49 -20.49 -10.13
N VAL A 44 13.79 -20.58 -9.79
CA VAL A 44 14.88 -20.84 -10.75
C VAL A 44 14.61 -20.83 -12.27
N PRO A 45 14.44 -19.72 -13.03
CA PRO A 45 14.24 -19.85 -14.48
C PRO A 45 15.49 -20.42 -15.15
N ALA A 46 15.34 -21.45 -15.99
CA ALA A 46 16.45 -22.05 -16.74
C ALA A 46 17.16 -21.06 -17.69
N SER A 47 16.52 -19.93 -18.00
CA SER A 47 17.11 -18.78 -18.72
C SER A 47 18.09 -17.94 -17.88
N ARG A 48 18.17 -18.18 -16.56
CA ARG A 48 19.17 -17.58 -15.64
C ARG A 48 20.28 -18.58 -15.32
N TRP A 49 19.92 -19.78 -14.86
CA TRP A 49 20.83 -20.93 -14.68
C TRP A 49 20.01 -22.20 -14.38
N ASN A 50 20.61 -23.38 -14.60
CA ASN A 50 19.95 -24.68 -14.38
C ASN A 50 20.04 -25.14 -12.92
N LEU A 51 18.92 -25.62 -12.35
CA LEU A 51 18.88 -26.14 -11.00
C LEU A 51 19.66 -27.45 -10.84
N ASP A 52 19.59 -28.39 -11.79
CA ASP A 52 20.29 -29.68 -11.65
C ASP A 52 21.81 -29.51 -11.51
N ASP A 53 22.36 -28.53 -12.24
CA ASP A 53 23.79 -28.22 -12.25
C ASP A 53 24.27 -27.57 -10.93
N TYR A 54 23.41 -26.83 -10.21
CA TYR A 54 23.85 -25.95 -9.11
C TYR A 54 23.08 -26.04 -7.78
N TYR A 55 21.91 -26.68 -7.72
CA TYR A 55 21.16 -26.86 -6.48
C TYR A 55 21.58 -28.13 -5.73
N ASP A 56 21.68 -28.04 -4.41
CA ASP A 56 21.65 -29.16 -3.46
C ASP A 56 20.99 -28.68 -2.16
N ARG A 57 20.17 -29.52 -1.53
CA ARG A 57 19.52 -29.19 -0.26
C ARG A 57 20.52 -29.06 0.90
N ASP A 58 21.68 -29.71 0.85
CA ASP A 58 22.72 -29.56 1.87
C ASP A 58 23.58 -28.29 1.63
N PRO A 59 23.54 -27.27 2.52
CA PRO A 59 24.38 -26.09 2.39
C PRO A 59 25.89 -26.39 2.39
N ALA A 60 26.29 -27.53 2.95
CA ALA A 60 27.69 -27.97 3.03
C ALA A 60 28.22 -28.56 1.71
N THR A 61 27.36 -28.93 0.74
CA THR A 61 27.85 -29.46 -0.54
C THR A 61 28.72 -28.42 -1.26
N PRO A 62 29.94 -28.79 -1.70
CA PRO A 62 30.81 -27.89 -2.48
C PRO A 62 30.10 -27.35 -3.71
N ASP A 63 30.30 -26.07 -3.99
CA ASP A 63 29.89 -25.40 -5.24
C ASP A 63 28.38 -25.47 -5.60
N LYS A 64 27.55 -25.81 -4.60
CA LYS A 64 26.08 -25.82 -4.67
C LYS A 64 25.40 -24.74 -3.81
N THR A 65 24.28 -24.24 -4.31
CA THR A 65 23.31 -23.37 -3.61
C THR A 65 22.17 -24.20 -3.03
N TYR A 66 21.74 -23.88 -1.81
CA TYR A 66 20.56 -24.51 -1.19
C TYR A 66 19.26 -23.75 -1.42
N SER A 67 19.32 -22.63 -2.15
CA SER A 67 18.13 -21.93 -2.62
C SER A 67 17.87 -22.21 -4.10
N ARG A 68 16.59 -22.47 -4.41
CA ARG A 68 16.01 -22.73 -5.73
C ARG A 68 14.94 -21.71 -6.14
N ARG A 69 14.75 -20.64 -5.35
CA ARG A 69 13.76 -19.59 -5.62
C ARG A 69 14.37 -18.19 -5.63
N GLY A 70 13.71 -17.27 -6.31
CA GLY A 70 14.07 -15.85 -6.38
C GLY A 70 12.94 -15.03 -6.98
N ALA A 71 13.17 -13.75 -7.16
CA ALA A 71 12.27 -12.86 -7.91
C ALA A 71 13.04 -12.25 -9.09
N PHE A 72 12.47 -12.31 -10.29
CA PHE A 72 13.15 -11.96 -11.53
C PHE A 72 12.37 -10.89 -12.28
N LEU A 73 13.05 -10.07 -13.08
CA LEU A 73 12.38 -9.10 -13.94
C LEU A 73 11.58 -9.82 -15.03
N PRO A 74 10.36 -9.33 -15.36
CA PRO A 74 9.62 -9.84 -16.50
C PRO A 74 10.37 -9.54 -17.80
N ASP A 75 10.09 -10.32 -18.85
CA ASP A 75 10.63 -10.04 -20.18
C ASP A 75 10.11 -8.69 -20.72
N VAL A 76 11.02 -7.93 -21.33
CA VAL A 76 10.83 -6.57 -21.86
C VAL A 76 11.34 -6.49 -23.29
N ASP A 77 10.46 -6.09 -24.20
CA ASP A 77 10.82 -5.73 -25.57
C ASP A 77 11.58 -4.39 -25.56
N PHE A 78 12.91 -4.43 -25.70
CA PHE A 78 13.78 -3.26 -25.66
C PHE A 78 14.28 -2.91 -27.07
N ASP A 79 13.87 -1.75 -27.61
CA ASP A 79 14.43 -1.21 -28.85
C ASP A 79 15.71 -0.40 -28.55
N PRO A 80 16.90 -0.84 -28.99
CA PRO A 80 18.12 -0.07 -28.86
C PRO A 80 18.13 1.19 -29.75
N LEU A 81 17.38 1.20 -30.85
CA LEU A 81 17.38 2.29 -31.83
C LEU A 81 16.70 3.56 -31.27
N GLU A 82 15.70 3.40 -30.39
CA GLU A 82 15.08 4.50 -29.64
C GLU A 82 16.12 5.35 -28.90
N PHE A 83 17.15 4.71 -28.34
CA PHE A 83 18.25 5.35 -27.63
C PHE A 83 19.49 5.57 -28.52
N GLY A 84 19.38 5.40 -29.84
CA GLY A 84 20.49 5.53 -30.78
C GLY A 84 21.65 4.56 -30.49
N LEU A 85 21.36 3.38 -29.93
CA LEU A 85 22.32 2.30 -29.71
C LEU A 85 22.30 1.34 -30.91
N PRO A 86 23.45 0.98 -31.51
CA PRO A 86 23.52 -0.07 -32.51
C PRO A 86 23.09 -1.42 -31.92
N PRO A 87 22.22 -2.22 -32.59
CA PRO A 87 21.72 -3.48 -32.03
C PRO A 87 22.80 -4.50 -31.65
N ASN A 88 23.94 -4.52 -32.37
CA ASN A 88 25.06 -5.40 -32.06
C ASN A 88 25.80 -5.05 -30.75
N GLN A 89 25.52 -3.90 -30.12
CA GLN A 89 26.06 -3.56 -28.80
C GLN A 89 25.30 -4.24 -27.65
N LEU A 90 24.11 -4.84 -27.89
CA LEU A 90 23.28 -5.41 -26.82
C LEU A 90 23.94 -6.60 -26.12
N GLU A 91 24.50 -7.56 -26.86
CA GLU A 91 25.15 -8.75 -26.28
C GLU A 91 26.37 -8.38 -25.40
N VAL A 92 26.99 -7.24 -25.66
CA VAL A 92 28.15 -6.70 -24.96
C VAL A 92 27.84 -5.49 -24.07
N THR A 93 26.57 -5.29 -23.71
CA THR A 93 26.12 -4.25 -22.75
C THR A 93 25.32 -4.88 -21.62
N SER A 94 25.68 -4.62 -20.36
CA SER A 94 24.93 -5.14 -19.22
C SER A 94 23.45 -4.72 -19.24
N THR A 95 22.56 -5.65 -18.90
CA THR A 95 21.11 -5.43 -18.70
C THR A 95 20.80 -4.32 -17.69
N MET A 96 21.68 -4.09 -16.71
CA MET A 96 21.60 -2.93 -15.81
C MET A 96 21.65 -1.59 -16.55
N GLN A 97 22.43 -1.49 -17.64
CA GLN A 97 22.57 -0.28 -18.43
C GLN A 97 21.46 -0.09 -19.46
N THR A 98 20.99 -1.17 -20.11
CA THR A 98 19.94 -1.09 -21.14
C THR A 98 18.57 -0.82 -20.52
N LEU A 99 18.12 -1.65 -19.58
CA LEU A 99 16.78 -1.54 -18.99
C LEU A 99 16.61 -0.25 -18.17
N SER A 100 17.69 0.29 -17.62
CA SER A 100 17.70 1.62 -16.96
C SER A 100 17.34 2.77 -17.91
N LEU A 101 17.54 2.64 -19.22
CA LEU A 101 17.19 3.69 -20.19
C LEU A 101 15.67 3.86 -20.34
N GLY A 102 14.95 2.74 -20.48
CA GLY A 102 13.48 2.73 -20.50
C GLY A 102 12.90 3.27 -19.20
N VAL A 103 13.38 2.78 -18.05
CA VAL A 103 12.94 3.25 -16.73
C VAL A 103 13.18 4.75 -16.56
N ALA A 104 14.32 5.29 -16.99
CA ALA A 104 14.63 6.72 -16.89
C ALA A 104 13.84 7.59 -17.88
N ARG A 105 13.54 7.10 -19.09
CA ARG A 105 12.61 7.73 -20.04
C ARG A 105 11.22 7.85 -19.43
N ASP A 106 10.70 6.74 -18.91
CA ASP A 106 9.34 6.67 -18.35
C ASP A 106 9.22 7.50 -17.06
N LEU A 107 10.33 7.64 -16.32
CA LEU A 107 10.42 8.55 -15.18
C LEU A 107 10.29 10.03 -15.58
N LEU A 108 10.91 10.46 -16.68
CA LEU A 108 10.78 11.84 -17.19
C LEU A 108 9.37 12.12 -17.70
N ALA A 109 8.72 11.13 -18.32
CA ALA A 109 7.32 11.21 -18.71
C ALA A 109 6.39 11.30 -17.49
N ASP A 110 6.55 10.42 -16.48
CA ASP A 110 5.74 10.42 -15.26
C ASP A 110 5.89 11.74 -14.48
N ALA A 111 7.12 12.24 -14.31
CA ALA A 111 7.40 13.53 -13.66
C ALA A 111 6.79 14.75 -14.39
N GLY A 112 6.23 14.57 -15.58
CA GLY A 112 5.71 15.66 -16.42
C GLY A 112 6.81 16.57 -16.98
N ALA A 113 8.04 16.06 -17.12
CA ALA A 113 9.19 16.84 -17.58
C ALA A 113 9.13 17.09 -19.10
N THR A 114 8.81 16.05 -19.87
CA THR A 114 8.73 16.08 -21.34
C THR A 114 7.75 17.14 -21.84
N GLY A 115 8.26 18.13 -22.59
CA GLY A 115 7.47 19.22 -23.15
C GLY A 115 7.07 20.33 -22.18
N SER A 116 7.49 20.26 -20.91
CA SER A 116 7.20 21.30 -19.92
C SER A 116 8.14 22.52 -20.04
N GLY A 117 7.66 23.68 -19.59
CA GLY A 117 8.46 24.92 -19.56
C GLY A 117 9.41 25.06 -18.36
N TRP A 118 9.37 24.14 -17.38
CA TRP A 118 10.21 24.17 -16.18
C TRP A 118 11.43 23.23 -16.27
N TYR A 119 11.40 22.26 -17.19
CA TYR A 119 12.40 21.22 -17.29
C TYR A 119 13.64 21.68 -18.08
N ASP A 120 14.80 21.64 -17.41
CA ASP A 120 16.11 21.89 -18.02
C ASP A 120 16.96 20.61 -17.98
N PRO A 121 17.18 19.93 -19.13
CA PRO A 121 18.09 18.79 -19.23
C PRO A 121 19.51 19.12 -18.77
N ALA A 122 20.01 20.35 -19.00
CA ALA A 122 21.36 20.75 -18.61
C ALA A 122 21.53 20.86 -17.09
N ARG A 123 20.44 21.07 -16.34
CA ARG A 123 20.41 21.10 -14.87
C ARG A 123 19.69 19.89 -14.24
N THR A 124 19.62 18.80 -15.00
CA THR A 124 19.12 17.49 -14.55
C THR A 124 20.28 16.50 -14.41
N GLY A 125 20.44 15.88 -13.23
CA GLY A 125 21.49 14.90 -12.95
C GLY A 125 20.97 13.49 -12.65
N VAL A 126 21.88 12.51 -12.53
CA VAL A 126 21.58 11.06 -12.41
C VAL A 126 22.49 10.40 -11.38
N VAL A 127 21.97 9.97 -10.22
CA VAL A 127 22.76 9.22 -9.22
C VAL A 127 22.07 7.89 -8.90
N LEU A 128 22.72 6.76 -9.22
CA LEU A 128 22.09 5.44 -9.06
C LEU A 128 22.87 4.54 -8.10
N GLY A 129 22.16 3.89 -7.19
CA GLY A 129 22.71 2.85 -6.33
C GLY A 129 22.92 1.55 -7.11
N THR A 130 24.12 1.00 -7.08
CA THR A 130 24.50 -0.27 -7.70
C THR A 130 25.30 -1.09 -6.69
N THR A 131 25.23 -2.42 -6.74
CA THR A 131 25.95 -3.28 -5.78
C THR A 131 26.67 -4.43 -6.45
N GLY A 132 27.96 -4.60 -6.11
CA GLY A 132 28.75 -5.76 -6.54
C GLY A 132 29.11 -5.78 -8.03
N PRO A 133 29.44 -6.95 -8.60
CA PRO A 133 29.72 -7.09 -10.03
C PRO A 133 28.47 -6.88 -10.88
N VAL A 134 28.64 -6.46 -12.13
CA VAL A 134 27.53 -6.39 -13.09
C VAL A 134 27.40 -7.71 -13.88
N PRO A 135 26.20 -8.10 -14.36
CA PRO A 135 25.97 -9.39 -15.02
C PRO A 135 26.91 -9.75 -16.18
N LEU A 136 27.42 -8.75 -16.91
CA LEU A 136 28.34 -8.97 -18.05
C LEU A 136 29.77 -9.33 -17.62
N MET A 137 30.15 -9.05 -16.37
CA MET A 137 31.52 -9.29 -15.88
C MET A 137 31.87 -10.79 -15.86
N HIS A 138 30.96 -11.65 -15.40
CA HIS A 138 31.22 -13.09 -15.28
C HIS A 138 31.37 -13.80 -16.64
N PRO A 139 30.48 -13.62 -17.64
CA PRO A 139 30.66 -14.16 -19.00
C PRO A 139 31.98 -13.76 -19.67
N LEU A 140 32.36 -12.48 -19.55
CA LEU A 140 33.58 -11.98 -20.18
C LEU A 140 34.85 -12.49 -19.49
N ALA A 141 34.84 -12.60 -18.16
CA ALA A 141 35.93 -13.22 -17.40
C ALA A 141 36.04 -14.74 -17.66
N ALA A 142 34.90 -15.43 -17.82
CA ALA A 142 34.87 -16.85 -18.19
C ALA A 142 35.62 -17.09 -19.50
N ARG A 143 35.37 -16.31 -20.57
CA ARG A 143 36.08 -16.42 -21.86
C ARG A 143 37.61 -16.34 -21.73
N LEU A 144 38.14 -15.55 -20.79
CA LEU A 144 39.58 -15.42 -20.54
C LEU A 144 40.20 -16.64 -19.83
N SER A 145 39.38 -17.53 -19.28
CA SER A 145 39.82 -18.78 -18.62
C SER A 145 40.07 -19.93 -19.59
N THR A 146 39.86 -19.74 -20.89
CA THR A 146 40.07 -20.77 -21.93
C THR A 146 41.47 -21.41 -21.94
N PRO A 147 42.60 -20.72 -21.67
CA PRO A 147 43.90 -21.38 -21.59
C PRO A 147 43.99 -22.42 -20.45
N VAL A 148 43.27 -22.20 -19.35
CA VAL A 148 43.19 -23.14 -18.22
C VAL A 148 42.39 -24.38 -18.61
N LEU A 149 41.33 -24.21 -19.42
CA LEU A 149 40.55 -25.34 -19.97
C LEU A 149 41.35 -26.17 -20.97
N VAL A 150 42.15 -25.53 -21.84
CA VAL A 150 43.06 -26.24 -22.75
C VAL A 150 44.07 -27.07 -21.97
N GLU A 151 44.70 -26.50 -20.93
CA GLU A 151 45.69 -27.22 -20.13
C GLU A 151 45.05 -28.33 -19.27
N ALA A 152 43.85 -28.11 -18.73
CA ALA A 152 43.08 -29.15 -18.06
C ALA A 152 42.76 -30.32 -19.01
N ALA A 153 42.33 -30.04 -20.24
CA ALA A 153 42.05 -31.06 -21.27
C ALA A 153 43.30 -31.87 -21.63
N ARG A 154 44.45 -31.21 -21.83
CA ARG A 154 45.75 -31.88 -22.04
C ARG A 154 46.14 -32.77 -20.86
N SER A 155 45.96 -32.29 -19.62
CA SER A 155 46.37 -33.01 -18.42
C SER A 155 45.66 -34.36 -18.21
N VAL A 156 44.48 -34.54 -18.83
CA VAL A 156 43.72 -35.80 -18.83
C VAL A 156 43.86 -36.60 -20.13
N GLY A 157 44.77 -36.19 -21.03
CA GLY A 157 45.13 -36.95 -22.24
C GLY A 157 44.28 -36.68 -23.49
N LEU A 158 43.50 -35.60 -23.53
CA LEU A 158 42.81 -35.17 -24.75
C LEU A 158 43.81 -34.56 -25.76
N SER A 159 43.52 -34.66 -27.06
CA SER A 159 44.42 -34.13 -28.10
C SER A 159 44.36 -32.60 -28.18
N GLU A 160 45.35 -31.97 -28.80
CA GLU A 160 45.32 -30.52 -29.12
C GLU A 160 44.05 -30.12 -29.90
N ALA A 161 43.56 -30.99 -30.79
CA ALA A 161 42.34 -30.74 -31.56
C ALA A 161 41.08 -30.79 -30.68
N ASP A 162 41.02 -31.71 -29.72
CA ASP A 162 39.92 -31.80 -28.75
C ASP A 162 39.96 -30.61 -27.78
N ALA A 163 41.15 -30.28 -27.25
CA ALA A 163 41.34 -29.18 -26.32
C ALA A 163 40.99 -27.83 -26.96
N ALA A 164 41.40 -27.59 -28.21
CA ALA A 164 40.98 -26.42 -28.99
C ALA A 164 39.46 -26.42 -29.23
N ALA A 165 38.87 -27.54 -29.68
CA ALA A 165 37.43 -27.61 -29.94
C ALA A 165 36.57 -27.43 -28.67
N ILE A 166 37.08 -27.81 -27.49
CA ILE A 166 36.44 -27.54 -26.19
C ILE A 166 36.55 -26.05 -25.85
N ALA A 167 37.73 -25.44 -25.99
CA ALA A 167 37.96 -24.03 -25.72
C ALA A 167 37.13 -23.11 -26.64
N ASP A 168 37.05 -23.42 -27.93
CA ASP A 168 36.25 -22.68 -28.92
C ASP A 168 34.76 -22.74 -28.57
N ARG A 169 34.23 -23.93 -28.25
CA ARG A 169 32.82 -24.12 -27.86
C ARG A 169 32.49 -23.41 -26.54
N TYR A 170 33.39 -23.46 -25.57
CA TYR A 170 33.23 -22.76 -24.30
C TYR A 170 33.27 -21.24 -24.49
N ALA A 171 34.18 -20.72 -25.31
CA ALA A 171 34.22 -19.30 -25.64
C ALA A 171 32.95 -18.85 -26.37
N ALA A 172 32.45 -19.65 -27.32
CA ALA A 172 31.25 -19.37 -28.10
C ALA A 172 29.94 -19.41 -27.29
N ALA A 173 29.95 -19.90 -26.04
CA ALA A 173 28.79 -19.86 -25.14
C ALA A 173 28.56 -18.46 -24.51
N PHE A 174 29.46 -17.50 -24.73
CA PHE A 174 29.41 -16.16 -24.14
C PHE A 174 29.66 -15.08 -25.20
N ALA A 175 29.16 -13.86 -24.98
CA ALA A 175 29.38 -12.71 -25.88
C ALA A 175 30.89 -12.42 -26.12
N PRO A 176 31.29 -11.94 -27.31
CA PRO A 176 32.70 -11.68 -27.63
C PRO A 176 33.30 -10.51 -26.85
N TRP A 177 34.64 -10.49 -26.81
CA TRP A 177 35.40 -9.31 -26.38
C TRP A 177 35.54 -8.35 -27.58
N GLU A 178 34.85 -7.23 -27.51
CA GLU A 178 34.84 -6.15 -28.49
C GLU A 178 35.05 -4.79 -27.79
N GLU A 179 35.20 -3.72 -28.58
CA GLU A 179 35.38 -2.34 -28.08
C GLU A 179 34.29 -1.92 -27.07
N ASN A 180 33.05 -2.36 -27.29
CA ASN A 180 31.91 -2.00 -26.44
C ASN A 180 31.77 -2.87 -25.18
N SER A 181 32.46 -4.02 -25.10
CA SER A 181 32.40 -4.93 -23.93
C SER A 181 32.94 -4.27 -22.66
N PHE A 182 33.93 -3.37 -22.77
CA PHE A 182 34.47 -2.65 -21.62
C PHE A 182 33.50 -1.59 -21.05
N PRO A 183 32.98 -0.60 -21.80
CA PRO A 183 31.94 0.30 -21.27
C PRO A 183 30.65 -0.46 -20.88
N GLY A 184 30.35 -1.60 -21.51
CA GLY A 184 29.23 -2.46 -21.16
C GLY A 184 29.33 -3.20 -19.82
N LEU A 185 30.55 -3.41 -19.28
CA LEU A 185 30.78 -4.06 -17.98
C LEU A 185 31.02 -3.08 -16.81
N LEU A 186 31.03 -1.77 -17.07
CA LEU A 186 31.28 -0.75 -16.03
C LEU A 186 29.99 -0.32 -15.31
N ALA A 187 29.98 -0.40 -13.98
CA ALA A 187 28.81 -0.02 -13.17
C ALA A 187 28.46 1.48 -13.27
N ASN A 188 29.44 2.38 -13.28
CA ASN A 188 29.20 3.83 -13.40
C ASN A 188 28.54 4.23 -14.73
N VAL A 189 28.73 3.41 -15.78
CA VAL A 189 28.12 3.63 -17.10
C VAL A 189 26.62 3.32 -17.08
N VAL A 190 26.04 2.74 -16.02
CA VAL A 190 24.57 2.71 -15.82
C VAL A 190 24.01 4.13 -15.76
N ALA A 191 24.52 4.97 -14.85
CA ALA A 191 24.13 6.38 -14.75
C ALA A 191 24.65 7.21 -15.95
N GLY A 192 25.88 6.94 -16.40
CA GLY A 192 26.49 7.65 -17.53
C GLY A 192 25.79 7.42 -18.86
N ARG A 193 25.28 6.22 -19.14
CA ARG A 193 24.51 5.92 -20.35
C ARG A 193 23.13 6.57 -20.30
N VAL A 194 22.44 6.58 -19.15
CA VAL A 194 21.19 7.34 -18.96
C VAL A 194 21.40 8.83 -19.26
N ALA A 195 22.42 9.45 -18.66
CA ALA A 195 22.72 10.87 -18.91
C ALA A 195 23.09 11.15 -20.38
N ASN A 196 23.97 10.33 -20.97
CA ASN A 196 24.40 10.47 -22.36
C ASN A 196 23.26 10.32 -23.38
N ARG A 197 22.32 9.39 -23.14
CA ARG A 197 21.25 9.04 -24.08
C ARG A 197 20.03 9.97 -23.97
N LEU A 198 19.74 10.46 -22.77
CA LEU A 198 18.61 11.38 -22.52
C LEU A 198 19.03 12.87 -22.54
N GLY A 199 20.29 13.18 -22.88
CA GLY A 199 20.78 14.55 -23.05
C GLY A 199 20.95 15.34 -21.74
N LEU A 200 21.21 14.65 -20.63
CA LEU A 200 21.24 15.24 -19.28
C LEU A 200 22.63 15.79 -18.97
N GLY A 201 22.71 17.08 -18.63
CA GLY A 201 23.97 17.81 -18.42
C GLY A 201 24.44 17.92 -16.97
N GLY A 202 23.62 17.49 -16.00
CA GLY A 202 23.99 17.48 -14.59
C GLY A 202 24.97 16.37 -14.21
N MET A 203 25.35 16.32 -12.93
CA MET A 203 26.22 15.27 -12.40
C MET A 203 25.63 13.88 -12.66
N ASN A 204 26.44 12.96 -13.19
CA ASN A 204 26.11 11.54 -13.26
C ASN A 204 27.16 10.68 -12.56
N CYS A 205 26.71 9.73 -11.73
CA CYS A 205 27.58 8.74 -11.08
C CYS A 205 26.75 7.55 -10.54
N THR A 206 27.44 6.48 -10.13
CA THR A 206 26.85 5.45 -9.26
C THR A 206 27.52 5.42 -7.89
N VAL A 207 26.82 4.84 -6.91
CA VAL A 207 27.32 4.61 -5.56
C VAL A 207 27.05 3.17 -5.14
N ASP A 208 27.96 2.59 -4.36
CA ASP A 208 27.73 1.30 -3.70
C ASP A 208 27.79 1.49 -2.17
N ALA A 209 26.77 0.99 -1.50
CA ALA A 209 26.68 0.87 -0.04
C ALA A 209 25.98 -0.46 0.31
N ALA A 210 26.27 -1.50 -0.48
CA ALA A 210 25.56 -2.77 -0.53
C ALA A 210 24.03 -2.53 -0.60
N CYS A 211 23.26 -3.28 0.19
CA CYS A 211 21.80 -3.22 0.27
C CYS A 211 21.20 -1.83 0.63
N ALA A 212 22.02 -0.82 0.92
CA ALA A 212 21.61 0.56 1.15
C ALA A 212 22.06 1.55 0.04
N ALA A 213 22.64 1.07 -1.06
CA ALA A 213 23.14 1.90 -2.17
C ALA A 213 22.10 2.89 -2.71
N SER A 214 20.82 2.50 -2.77
CA SER A 214 19.72 3.37 -3.20
C SER A 214 19.49 4.58 -2.28
N LEU A 215 19.60 4.43 -0.96
CA LEU A 215 19.47 5.57 -0.03
C LEU A 215 20.75 6.42 0.02
N ALA A 216 21.92 5.84 -0.23
CA ALA A 216 23.15 6.59 -0.48
C ALA A 216 23.04 7.46 -1.76
N ALA A 217 22.42 6.92 -2.81
CA ALA A 217 22.15 7.65 -4.05
C ALA A 217 21.17 8.81 -3.81
N ILE A 218 20.03 8.55 -3.15
CA ILE A 218 19.07 9.59 -2.76
C ILE A 218 19.73 10.68 -1.92
N ARG A 219 20.56 10.31 -0.92
CA ARG A 219 21.30 11.28 -0.10
C ARG A 219 22.25 12.16 -0.93
N THR A 220 22.82 11.63 -2.01
CA THR A 220 23.71 12.37 -2.92
C THR A 220 22.92 13.28 -3.86
N ALA A 221 21.82 12.78 -4.44
CA ALA A 221 20.91 13.58 -5.26
C ALA A 221 20.29 14.76 -4.49
N ILE A 222 19.92 14.54 -3.23
CA ILE A 222 19.47 15.61 -2.33
C ILE A 222 20.55 16.68 -2.13
N ALA A 223 21.83 16.32 -2.07
CA ALA A 223 22.90 17.31 -1.96
C ALA A 223 23.04 18.20 -3.21
N GLU A 224 22.95 17.63 -4.42
CA GLU A 224 23.00 18.42 -5.67
C GLU A 224 21.81 19.38 -5.83
N LEU A 225 20.62 18.97 -5.41
CA LEU A 225 19.45 19.85 -5.36
C LEU A 225 19.67 20.99 -4.37
N ARG A 226 20.10 20.70 -3.14
CA ARG A 226 20.17 21.70 -2.05
C ARG A 226 21.35 22.65 -2.15
N ASP A 227 22.44 22.23 -2.80
CA ASP A 227 23.53 23.13 -3.20
C ASP A 227 23.21 23.93 -4.50
N GLY A 228 22.01 23.76 -5.08
CA GLY A 228 21.55 24.50 -6.27
C GLY A 228 22.18 24.07 -7.60
N ARG A 229 23.02 23.03 -7.60
CA ARG A 229 23.72 22.54 -8.82
C ARG A 229 22.76 21.91 -9.81
N ALA A 230 21.72 21.23 -9.33
CA ALA A 230 20.63 20.70 -10.13
C ALA A 230 19.27 21.31 -9.74
N ASP A 231 18.31 21.29 -10.65
CA ASP A 231 16.88 21.59 -10.39
C ASP A 231 15.99 20.34 -10.44
N MET A 232 16.53 19.23 -10.95
CA MET A 232 15.92 17.91 -10.95
C MET A 232 17.01 16.86 -10.83
N MET A 233 16.78 15.80 -10.06
CA MET A 233 17.69 14.65 -9.98
C MET A 233 16.92 13.36 -10.19
N ILE A 234 17.36 12.57 -11.16
CA ILE A 234 17.03 11.14 -11.27
C ILE A 234 17.88 10.41 -10.22
N THR A 235 17.24 9.66 -9.34
CA THR A 235 17.95 8.85 -8.35
C THR A 235 17.22 7.56 -8.04
N GLY A 236 17.95 6.53 -7.61
CA GLY A 236 17.34 5.25 -7.29
C GLY A 236 18.33 4.14 -7.03
N GLY A 237 17.95 2.91 -7.36
CA GLY A 237 18.86 1.78 -7.38
C GLY A 237 18.54 0.78 -8.48
N VAL A 238 19.59 0.08 -8.94
CA VAL A 238 19.60 -0.83 -10.08
C VAL A 238 20.35 -2.09 -9.68
N ASP A 239 19.71 -3.25 -9.84
CA ASP A 239 20.31 -4.56 -9.70
C ASP A 239 19.59 -5.58 -10.60
N THR A 240 20.33 -6.24 -11.49
CA THR A 240 19.78 -7.29 -12.38
C THR A 240 20.64 -8.54 -12.33
N GLU A 241 21.24 -8.83 -11.18
CA GLU A 241 22.32 -9.80 -11.00
C GLU A 241 21.89 -10.95 -10.06
N ASN A 242 21.01 -11.81 -10.58
CA ASN A 242 20.60 -13.08 -9.95
C ASN A 242 21.27 -14.31 -10.60
N THR A 243 22.48 -14.15 -11.18
CA THR A 243 23.25 -15.32 -11.64
C THR A 243 23.65 -16.22 -10.48
N ILE A 244 24.07 -17.44 -10.81
CA ILE A 244 24.54 -18.43 -9.82
C ILE A 244 25.66 -17.87 -8.91
N PHE A 245 26.47 -16.92 -9.38
CA PHE A 245 27.54 -16.31 -8.57
C PHE A 245 26.99 -15.65 -7.28
N ILE A 246 25.92 -14.87 -7.37
CA ILE A 246 25.31 -14.22 -6.19
C ILE A 246 24.55 -15.23 -5.32
N TYR A 247 23.90 -16.22 -5.93
CA TYR A 247 23.31 -17.34 -5.19
C TYR A 247 24.34 -18.11 -4.35
N MET A 248 25.54 -18.34 -4.89
CA MET A 248 26.64 -18.95 -4.16
C MET A 248 27.17 -18.04 -3.05
N CYS A 249 27.33 -16.74 -3.31
CA CYS A 249 27.74 -15.77 -2.29
C CYS A 249 26.79 -15.76 -1.08
N PHE A 250 25.48 -15.62 -1.31
CA PHE A 250 24.49 -15.60 -0.22
C PHE A 250 24.30 -16.99 0.42
N SER A 251 24.46 -18.09 -0.34
CA SER A 251 24.44 -19.44 0.21
C SER A 251 25.58 -19.67 1.20
N LYS A 252 26.84 -19.37 0.83
CA LYS A 252 27.99 -19.64 1.71
C LYS A 252 28.16 -18.62 2.84
N VAL A 253 27.42 -17.50 2.81
CA VAL A 253 27.20 -16.62 3.98
C VAL A 253 26.06 -17.13 4.90
N GLY A 254 25.25 -18.10 4.45
CA GLY A 254 24.13 -18.65 5.23
C GLY A 254 22.91 -17.71 5.30
N ALA A 255 22.73 -16.86 4.30
CA ALA A 255 21.73 -15.78 4.32
C ALA A 255 20.39 -16.13 3.65
N LEU A 256 20.33 -17.18 2.82
CA LEU A 256 19.13 -17.54 2.07
C LEU A 256 18.15 -18.37 2.92
N SER A 257 16.87 -18.28 2.59
CA SER A 257 15.82 -19.11 3.20
C SER A 257 15.97 -20.59 2.79
N HIS A 258 15.80 -21.49 3.76
CA HIS A 258 15.74 -22.95 3.56
C HIS A 258 14.29 -23.42 3.31
N SER A 259 13.30 -22.70 3.84
CA SER A 259 11.87 -22.89 3.59
C SER A 259 11.45 -22.46 2.18
N GLY A 260 12.27 -21.64 1.51
CA GLY A 260 11.95 -21.05 0.22
C GLY A 260 10.90 -19.94 0.30
N ARG A 261 10.69 -19.34 1.48
CA ARG A 261 9.80 -18.19 1.71
C ARG A 261 10.58 -17.07 2.40
N ILE A 262 10.37 -15.83 1.97
CA ILE A 262 10.89 -14.64 2.67
C ILE A 262 9.79 -14.09 3.58
N SER A 263 9.92 -14.36 4.87
CA SER A 263 8.94 -14.05 5.92
C SER A 263 9.47 -12.99 6.90
N PRO A 264 9.69 -11.73 6.46
CA PRO A 264 10.21 -10.68 7.34
C PRO A 264 9.30 -10.52 8.56
N PHE A 265 9.91 -10.42 9.74
CA PHE A 265 9.22 -10.36 11.03
C PHE A 265 8.40 -11.60 11.46
N GLY A 266 8.29 -12.63 10.64
CA GLY A 266 7.57 -13.86 10.99
C GLY A 266 8.29 -14.69 12.05
N ALA A 267 7.54 -15.48 12.82
CA ALA A 267 8.11 -16.47 13.74
C ALA A 267 8.90 -17.57 13.01
N GLY A 268 8.57 -17.83 11.74
CA GLY A 268 9.28 -18.77 10.85
C GLY A 268 10.35 -18.13 9.95
N ALA A 269 10.83 -16.93 10.25
CA ALA A 269 11.83 -16.22 9.45
C ALA A 269 13.19 -16.94 9.43
N ASP A 270 13.55 -17.55 8.29
CA ASP A 270 14.71 -18.44 8.15
C ASP A 270 15.75 -18.02 7.10
N GLY A 271 15.59 -16.82 6.51
CA GLY A 271 16.51 -16.23 5.54
C GLY A 271 15.82 -15.36 4.49
N THR A 272 16.61 -14.80 3.57
CA THR A 272 16.13 -14.00 2.42
C THR A 272 15.91 -14.86 1.17
N LEU A 273 15.13 -14.34 0.22
CA LEU A 273 15.26 -14.70 -1.20
C LEU A 273 15.94 -13.55 -1.96
N LEU A 274 16.55 -13.83 -3.10
CA LEU A 274 17.19 -12.83 -3.97
C LEU A 274 16.18 -12.26 -4.96
N GLY A 275 16.32 -10.97 -5.28
CA GLY A 275 15.50 -10.26 -6.26
C GLY A 275 16.34 -9.50 -7.28
N GLU A 276 15.84 -9.40 -8.50
CA GLU A 276 16.24 -8.38 -9.48
C GLU A 276 15.30 -7.17 -9.34
N GLY A 277 15.77 -5.95 -9.61
CA GLY A 277 14.96 -4.74 -9.52
C GLY A 277 15.66 -3.48 -10.04
N ILE A 278 14.91 -2.66 -10.77
CA ILE A 278 15.29 -1.30 -11.14
C ILE A 278 14.20 -0.37 -10.61
N SER A 279 14.57 0.62 -9.80
CA SER A 279 13.60 1.58 -9.26
C SER A 279 14.22 2.96 -9.17
N MET A 280 13.53 3.97 -9.71
CA MET A 280 14.00 5.34 -9.82
C MET A 280 12.91 6.35 -9.44
N LEU A 281 13.36 7.48 -8.92
CA LEU A 281 12.58 8.62 -8.44
C LEU A 281 13.11 9.89 -9.11
N ALA A 282 12.20 10.80 -9.45
CA ALA A 282 12.52 12.15 -9.86
C ALA A 282 12.35 13.07 -8.65
N LEU A 283 13.45 13.68 -8.21
CA LEU A 283 13.48 14.58 -7.06
C LEU A 283 13.65 16.04 -7.48
N ARG A 284 12.90 16.95 -6.86
CA ARG A 284 13.06 18.41 -6.93
C ARG A 284 12.93 19.01 -5.54
N ARG A 285 13.44 20.23 -5.31
CA ARG A 285 13.13 20.96 -4.06
C ARG A 285 11.63 21.27 -4.03
N LEU A 286 10.95 21.11 -2.90
CA LEU A 286 9.49 21.24 -2.82
C LEU A 286 9.00 22.65 -3.23
N ALA A 287 9.82 23.67 -2.99
CA ALA A 287 9.53 25.04 -3.43
C ALA A 287 9.48 25.18 -4.97
N ASP A 288 10.40 24.53 -5.69
CA ASP A 288 10.36 24.51 -7.17
C ASP A 288 9.20 23.66 -7.68
N ALA A 289 8.96 22.49 -7.08
CA ALA A 289 7.86 21.61 -7.46
C ALA A 289 6.50 22.33 -7.33
N ARG A 290 6.30 23.10 -6.25
CA ARG A 290 5.09 23.92 -6.04
C ARG A 290 5.04 25.15 -6.95
N ARG A 291 6.16 25.82 -7.24
CA ARG A 291 6.22 26.95 -8.20
C ARG A 291 5.84 26.51 -9.61
N ASP A 292 6.34 25.35 -10.03
CA ASP A 292 6.27 24.88 -11.41
C ASP A 292 5.05 23.96 -11.67
N GLY A 293 4.19 23.74 -10.67
CA GLY A 293 2.96 22.96 -10.79
C GLY A 293 3.18 21.44 -10.92
N ASN A 294 4.29 20.89 -10.43
CA ASN A 294 4.52 19.45 -10.45
C ASN A 294 3.51 18.70 -9.56
N ARG A 295 3.10 17.50 -9.99
CA ARG A 295 2.57 16.48 -9.08
C ARG A 295 3.63 16.15 -8.02
N VAL A 296 3.20 15.90 -6.79
CA VAL A 296 4.07 15.41 -5.71
C VAL A 296 3.44 14.15 -5.11
N TYR A 297 4.15 13.03 -5.15
CA TYR A 297 3.70 11.77 -4.56
C TYR A 297 3.83 11.80 -3.03
N ALA A 298 5.03 12.16 -2.57
CA ALA A 298 5.36 12.35 -1.15
C ALA A 298 6.52 13.34 -1.00
N VAL A 299 6.69 13.84 0.22
CA VAL A 299 7.74 14.80 0.59
C VAL A 299 8.77 14.10 1.46
N ILE A 300 10.04 14.11 1.06
CA ILE A 300 11.16 13.66 1.89
C ILE A 300 11.45 14.75 2.92
N ARG A 301 11.19 14.43 4.19
CA ARG A 301 11.30 15.36 5.32
C ARG A 301 12.63 15.27 6.05
N GLY A 302 13.27 14.09 6.12
CA GLY A 302 14.56 13.91 6.80
C GLY A 302 15.29 12.64 6.34
N LEU A 303 16.63 12.67 6.34
CA LEU A 303 17.46 11.54 5.90
C LEU A 303 18.71 11.37 6.78
N GLY A 304 18.63 10.41 7.70
CA GLY A 304 19.71 10.02 8.59
C GLY A 304 20.60 8.94 8.01
N SER A 305 21.89 8.97 8.34
CA SER A 305 22.84 7.91 7.98
C SER A 305 23.89 7.70 9.05
N SER A 306 24.44 6.49 9.14
CA SER A 306 25.47 6.09 10.12
C SER A 306 26.33 4.94 9.61
N SER A 307 27.30 4.52 10.43
CA SER A 307 27.95 3.22 10.30
C SER A 307 27.98 2.52 11.66
N ASP A 308 27.92 1.19 11.65
CA ASP A 308 28.07 0.31 12.81
C ASP A 308 29.49 0.35 13.41
N GLY A 309 30.49 0.77 12.63
CA GLY A 309 31.88 0.86 13.07
C GLY A 309 32.48 -0.50 13.41
N ARG A 310 32.93 -0.68 14.67
CA ARG A 310 33.64 -1.90 15.09
C ARG A 310 32.69 -2.98 15.61
N ALA A 311 32.15 -3.78 14.69
CA ALA A 311 31.33 -4.96 14.96
C ALA A 311 32.16 -6.24 15.21
N LYS A 312 31.48 -7.39 15.42
CA LYS A 312 32.10 -8.72 15.56
C LYS A 312 32.61 -9.32 14.23
N SER A 313 32.03 -8.88 13.12
CA SER A 313 32.30 -9.33 11.74
C SER A 313 31.75 -8.28 10.77
N ILE A 314 32.25 -8.24 9.54
CA ILE A 314 31.78 -7.33 8.48
C ILE A 314 30.31 -7.57 8.09
N TYR A 315 29.77 -8.75 8.39
CA TYR A 315 28.39 -9.15 8.14
C TYR A 315 27.46 -8.96 9.35
N ALA A 316 27.97 -8.57 10.52
CA ALA A 316 27.20 -8.53 11.76
C ALA A 316 26.62 -7.13 12.03
N PRO A 317 25.29 -6.92 11.90
CA PRO A 317 24.67 -5.62 12.11
C PRO A 317 24.70 -5.20 13.59
N VAL A 318 24.66 -3.89 13.86
CA VAL A 318 24.70 -3.32 15.21
C VAL A 318 23.54 -2.36 15.46
N ALA A 319 22.64 -2.72 16.39
CA ALA A 319 21.45 -1.94 16.71
C ALA A 319 21.77 -0.48 17.12
N ALA A 320 22.90 -0.23 17.79
CA ALA A 320 23.34 1.12 18.14
C ALA A 320 23.79 1.96 16.92
N GLY A 321 24.35 1.32 15.89
CA GLY A 321 24.66 1.99 14.61
C GLY A 321 23.38 2.33 13.86
N GLN A 322 22.45 1.38 13.75
CA GLN A 322 21.13 1.60 13.16
C GLN A 322 20.34 2.71 13.89
N ARG A 323 20.33 2.69 15.23
CA ARG A 323 19.73 3.75 16.08
C ARG A 323 20.31 5.13 15.77
N LEU A 324 21.63 5.24 15.57
CA LEU A 324 22.26 6.51 15.18
C LEU A 324 21.83 7.01 13.78
N ALA A 325 21.43 6.14 12.85
CA ALA A 325 20.83 6.57 11.59
C ALA A 325 19.37 7.04 11.80
N LEU A 326 18.60 6.32 12.61
CA LEU A 326 17.25 6.69 13.02
C LEU A 326 17.22 8.08 13.69
N ASP A 327 17.96 8.29 14.78
CA ASP A 327 18.01 9.57 15.52
C ASP A 327 18.32 10.76 14.60
N ARG A 328 19.26 10.56 13.66
CA ARG A 328 19.66 11.59 12.67
C ARG A 328 18.55 11.91 11.67
N ALA A 329 17.72 10.94 11.30
CA ALA A 329 16.62 11.15 10.36
C ALA A 329 15.50 12.00 10.99
N TYR A 330 15.08 11.68 12.22
CA TYR A 330 14.08 12.46 12.95
C TYR A 330 14.58 13.86 13.33
N THR A 331 15.86 13.98 13.72
CA THR A 331 16.51 15.29 13.94
C THR A 331 16.50 16.19 12.69
N ASP A 332 16.65 15.59 11.51
CA ASP A 332 16.64 16.27 10.20
C ASP A 332 15.21 16.57 9.69
N ALA A 333 14.23 15.73 10.07
CA ALA A 333 12.80 15.89 9.79
C ALA A 333 12.07 16.91 10.67
N ASP A 334 12.61 17.18 11.86
CA ASP A 334 12.02 18.08 12.88
C ASP A 334 10.62 17.60 13.31
N CYS A 335 10.47 16.28 13.48
CA CYS A 335 9.24 15.60 13.89
C CYS A 335 9.54 14.48 14.90
N SER A 336 8.53 14.02 15.65
CA SER A 336 8.70 12.92 16.60
C SER A 336 8.74 11.57 15.88
N PRO A 337 9.47 10.55 16.40
CA PRO A 337 9.28 9.16 16.00
C PRO A 337 7.86 8.65 16.28
N ALA A 338 7.14 9.26 17.23
CA ALA A 338 5.73 8.96 17.50
C ALA A 338 4.79 9.36 16.34
N ASP A 339 5.21 10.28 15.46
CA ASP A 339 4.40 10.78 14.35
C ASP A 339 4.36 9.83 13.14
N VAL A 340 5.20 8.79 13.12
CA VAL A 340 5.32 7.85 11.99
C VAL A 340 4.47 6.61 12.23
N GLU A 341 3.44 6.45 11.40
CA GLU A 341 2.47 5.35 11.49
C GLU A 341 2.82 4.17 10.59
N LEU A 342 3.78 4.31 9.66
CA LEU A 342 4.20 3.24 8.74
C LEU A 342 5.73 3.17 8.58
N ILE A 343 6.32 2.03 8.92
CA ILE A 343 7.75 1.77 8.79
C ILE A 343 8.01 0.64 7.79
N GLU A 344 8.65 0.98 6.68
CA GLU A 344 9.15 0.04 5.65
C GLU A 344 10.61 -0.32 6.00
N ALA A 345 10.77 -1.47 6.65
CA ALA A 345 12.02 -1.86 7.27
C ALA A 345 13.04 -2.46 6.27
N HIS A 346 14.30 -2.55 6.70
CA HIS A 346 15.29 -3.30 5.94
C HIS A 346 14.97 -4.81 5.97
N ALA A 347 14.56 -5.35 7.13
CA ALA A 347 14.00 -6.68 7.40
C ALA A 347 14.00 -7.65 6.20
N THR A 348 15.00 -8.52 6.22
CA THR A 348 15.32 -9.48 5.16
C THR A 348 14.80 -10.89 5.46
N GLY A 349 14.10 -11.09 6.59
CA GLY A 349 13.70 -12.42 7.06
C GLY A 349 14.85 -13.17 7.73
N THR A 350 15.93 -12.48 8.11
CA THR A 350 17.08 -13.10 8.78
C THR A 350 16.96 -12.91 10.28
N ALA A 351 16.92 -14.00 11.06
CA ALA A 351 16.63 -13.95 12.50
C ALA A 351 17.55 -13.01 13.32
N VAL A 352 18.80 -12.83 12.90
CA VAL A 352 19.74 -11.87 13.53
C VAL A 352 19.52 -10.43 13.02
N GLY A 353 19.27 -10.24 11.73
CA GLY A 353 19.03 -8.92 11.12
C GLY A 353 17.74 -8.29 11.63
N ASP A 354 16.63 -9.01 11.46
CA ASP A 354 15.29 -8.57 11.88
C ASP A 354 15.25 -8.26 13.39
N LYS A 355 15.86 -9.09 14.25
CA LYS A 355 15.96 -8.81 15.70
C LYS A 355 16.80 -7.56 16.01
N THR A 356 17.87 -7.33 15.25
CA THR A 356 18.74 -6.15 15.45
C THR A 356 18.00 -4.86 15.08
N GLU A 357 17.28 -4.85 13.97
CA GLU A 357 16.47 -3.71 13.54
C GLU A 357 15.29 -3.45 14.49
N LEU A 358 14.57 -4.51 14.91
CA LEU A 358 13.52 -4.40 15.93
C LEU A 358 14.05 -3.84 17.25
N THR A 359 15.27 -4.19 17.66
CA THR A 359 15.90 -3.62 18.87
C THR A 359 16.11 -2.11 18.74
N ALA A 360 16.59 -1.64 17.58
CA ALA A 360 16.81 -0.22 17.33
C ALA A 360 15.49 0.58 17.24
N LEU A 361 14.49 0.04 16.53
CA LEU A 361 13.16 0.65 16.37
C LEU A 361 12.38 0.70 17.69
N LYS A 362 12.38 -0.40 18.46
CA LYS A 362 11.63 -0.52 19.73
C LYS A 362 12.13 0.48 20.78
N GLY A 363 13.45 0.67 20.87
CA GLY A 363 14.03 1.69 21.75
C GLY A 363 13.61 3.11 21.36
N LEU A 364 13.76 3.47 20.08
CA LEU A 364 13.37 4.80 19.58
C LEU A 364 11.89 5.11 19.81
N LEU A 365 10.99 4.18 19.46
CA LEU A 365 9.55 4.42 19.51
C LEU A 365 9.02 4.43 20.96
N ALA A 366 9.53 3.56 21.84
CA ALA A 366 9.15 3.55 23.26
C ALA A 366 9.72 4.74 24.05
N GLU A 367 10.80 5.38 23.57
CA GLU A 367 11.28 6.67 24.09
C GLU A 367 10.40 7.85 23.61
N ALA A 368 9.72 7.71 22.47
CA ALA A 368 8.91 8.77 21.85
C ALA A 368 7.41 8.72 22.21
N SER A 369 6.87 7.54 22.51
CA SER A 369 5.48 7.35 22.95
C SER A 369 5.32 6.09 23.81
N SER A 370 4.42 6.16 24.79
CA SER A 370 3.96 5.01 25.57
C SER A 370 2.77 4.28 24.93
N GLU A 371 2.31 4.72 23.75
CA GLU A 371 1.19 4.09 23.05
C GLU A 371 1.60 2.72 22.46
N PRO A 372 0.84 1.64 22.72
CA PRO A 372 1.06 0.36 22.08
C PRO A 372 0.52 0.37 20.64
N ARG A 373 1.22 -0.34 19.74
CA ARG A 373 0.75 -0.74 18.41
C ARG A 373 0.22 0.39 17.50
N PHE A 374 0.76 1.61 17.61
CA PHE A 374 0.43 2.69 16.68
C PHE A 374 1.14 2.56 15.33
N ALA A 375 2.36 2.02 15.30
CA ALA A 375 3.16 1.95 14.08
C ALA A 375 2.96 0.63 13.31
N ALA A 376 2.44 0.72 12.10
CA ALA A 376 2.44 -0.37 11.13
C ALA A 376 3.89 -0.67 10.66
N LEU A 377 4.30 -1.94 10.72
CA LEU A 377 5.62 -2.39 10.34
C LEU A 377 5.53 -3.36 9.15
N GLY A 378 6.41 -3.21 8.16
CA GLY A 378 6.42 -4.04 6.96
C GLY A 378 7.74 -4.09 6.21
N SER A 379 7.82 -4.93 5.18
CA SER A 379 8.96 -5.02 4.26
C SER A 379 8.49 -5.62 2.93
N VAL A 380 8.60 -4.87 1.83
CA VAL A 380 8.18 -5.28 0.48
C VAL A 380 8.96 -6.48 -0.06
N LYS A 381 10.07 -6.83 0.59
CA LYS A 381 10.90 -8.00 0.28
C LYS A 381 10.12 -9.31 0.45
N SER A 382 9.04 -9.32 1.25
CA SER A 382 8.09 -10.44 1.31
C SER A 382 7.43 -10.78 -0.03
N GLN A 383 7.37 -9.81 -0.95
CA GLN A 383 6.73 -9.92 -2.27
C GLN A 383 7.77 -10.02 -3.40
N ILE A 384 8.77 -9.12 -3.43
CA ILE A 384 9.74 -8.98 -4.54
C ILE A 384 11.13 -9.56 -4.23
N GLY A 385 11.28 -10.32 -3.14
CA GLY A 385 12.59 -10.75 -2.64
C GLY A 385 13.49 -9.56 -2.25
N HIS A 386 14.76 -9.83 -1.97
CA HIS A 386 15.73 -8.77 -1.71
C HIS A 386 16.38 -8.31 -3.03
N THR A 387 15.89 -7.20 -3.58
CA THR A 387 16.41 -6.54 -4.79
C THR A 387 17.72 -5.76 -4.58
N LYS A 388 18.59 -6.26 -3.67
CA LYS A 388 19.97 -5.81 -3.39
C LYS A 388 20.13 -4.27 -3.46
N GLY A 389 20.84 -3.74 -4.45
CA GLY A 389 21.12 -2.29 -4.58
C GLY A 389 19.86 -1.43 -4.80
N ALA A 390 18.78 -1.99 -5.33
CA ALA A 390 17.49 -1.34 -5.57
C ALA A 390 16.51 -1.42 -4.38
N ALA A 391 16.80 -2.26 -3.37
CA ALA A 391 15.85 -2.60 -2.31
C ALA A 391 15.39 -1.40 -1.46
N GLY A 392 16.25 -0.40 -1.28
CA GLY A 392 15.91 0.85 -0.60
C GLY A 392 14.89 1.67 -1.39
N THR A 393 15.14 1.93 -2.68
CA THR A 393 14.25 2.76 -3.51
C THR A 393 12.93 2.06 -3.82
N ALA A 394 12.90 0.73 -3.92
CA ALA A 394 11.65 -0.03 -4.00
C ALA A 394 10.76 0.23 -2.75
N GLY A 395 11.35 0.17 -1.55
CA GLY A 395 10.66 0.54 -0.30
C GLY A 395 10.17 2.00 -0.28
N ILE A 396 11.00 2.96 -0.72
CA ILE A 396 10.61 4.38 -0.85
C ILE A 396 9.44 4.55 -1.82
N MET A 397 9.44 3.86 -2.97
CA MET A 397 8.38 3.91 -3.97
C MET A 397 7.07 3.37 -3.39
N LYS A 398 7.10 2.23 -2.68
CA LYS A 398 5.96 1.69 -1.92
C LYS A 398 5.41 2.71 -0.91
N LEU A 399 6.28 3.39 -0.15
CA LEU A 399 5.85 4.41 0.83
C LEU A 399 5.27 5.67 0.18
N ALA A 400 5.87 6.15 -0.91
CA ALA A 400 5.38 7.32 -1.64
C ALA A 400 3.99 7.05 -2.24
N LEU A 401 3.78 5.85 -2.80
CA LEU A 401 2.47 5.40 -3.27
C LEU A 401 1.46 5.26 -2.11
N ALA A 402 1.87 4.69 -0.97
CA ALA A 402 1.05 4.55 0.23
C ALA A 402 0.56 5.90 0.80
N LEU A 403 1.44 6.90 0.88
CA LEU A 403 1.14 8.27 1.32
C LEU A 403 0.28 9.06 0.31
N HIS A 404 0.47 8.80 -0.99
CA HIS A 404 -0.34 9.40 -2.04
C HIS A 404 -1.77 8.80 -2.08
N GLN A 405 -1.89 7.48 -1.88
CA GLN A 405 -3.15 6.74 -1.93
C GLN A 405 -3.87 6.61 -0.58
N LYS A 406 -3.27 7.03 0.54
CA LYS A 406 -3.84 6.86 1.90
C LYS A 406 -4.13 5.38 2.22
N VAL A 407 -3.14 4.52 1.98
CA VAL A 407 -3.22 3.04 2.14
C VAL A 407 -2.09 2.54 3.04
N LEU A 408 -2.39 1.62 3.96
CA LEU A 408 -1.39 0.83 4.71
C LEU A 408 -1.13 -0.50 3.96
N PRO A 409 -0.05 -0.61 3.15
CA PRO A 409 0.18 -1.73 2.24
C PRO A 409 0.64 -3.02 2.94
N GLY A 410 0.15 -4.17 2.48
CA GLY A 410 0.45 -5.48 3.06
C GLY A 410 1.95 -5.85 3.13
N THR A 411 2.25 -6.78 4.04
CA THR A 411 3.50 -7.54 4.12
C THR A 411 3.12 -9.01 4.27
N ILE A 412 3.35 -9.78 3.21
CA ILE A 412 2.87 -11.17 3.10
C ILE A 412 3.84 -12.17 3.74
N ASN A 413 3.52 -13.46 3.65
CA ASN A 413 4.35 -14.55 4.17
C ASN A 413 4.60 -14.50 5.71
N VAL A 414 3.79 -13.76 6.47
CA VAL A 414 3.82 -13.74 7.94
C VAL A 414 2.61 -14.49 8.50
N ASP A 415 2.81 -15.78 8.80
CA ASP A 415 1.74 -16.64 9.33
C ASP A 415 1.48 -16.37 10.83
N ALA A 416 2.53 -15.94 11.56
CA ALA A 416 2.48 -15.36 12.91
C ALA A 416 3.71 -14.45 13.14
N PRO A 417 3.60 -13.35 13.92
CA PRO A 417 4.70 -12.45 14.19
C PRO A 417 5.70 -13.06 15.19
N ASN A 418 6.96 -12.62 15.14
CA ASN A 418 7.97 -13.02 16.13
C ASN A 418 7.70 -12.41 17.52
N SER A 419 8.33 -12.99 18.55
CA SER A 419 8.08 -12.66 19.96
C SER A 419 8.45 -11.23 20.39
N GLU A 420 9.28 -10.50 19.64
CA GLU A 420 9.60 -9.09 19.94
C GLU A 420 8.46 -8.14 19.58
N ILE A 421 7.58 -8.56 18.66
CA ILE A 421 6.42 -7.82 18.14
C ILE A 421 5.11 -8.37 18.73
N ALA A 422 5.04 -9.68 19.02
CA ALA A 422 3.82 -10.33 19.51
C ALA A 422 3.31 -9.78 20.86
N SER A 423 4.17 -9.12 21.65
CA SER A 423 3.78 -8.43 22.89
C SER A 423 2.77 -7.30 22.64
N GLU A 424 1.76 -7.16 23.49
CA GLU A 424 0.80 -6.04 23.43
C GLU A 424 1.48 -4.68 23.64
N ALA A 425 2.48 -4.62 24.52
CA ALA A 425 3.27 -3.42 24.80
C ALA A 425 4.33 -3.09 23.72
N ALA A 426 4.31 -3.74 22.55
CA ALA A 426 5.13 -3.33 21.42
C ALA A 426 4.54 -2.05 20.79
N PRO A 427 5.35 -1.01 20.47
CA PRO A 427 4.84 0.20 19.83
C PRO A 427 4.42 -0.01 18.37
N PHE A 428 4.78 -1.17 17.79
CA PHE A 428 4.50 -1.54 16.40
C PHE A 428 3.74 -2.86 16.28
N TYR A 429 3.17 -3.11 15.10
CA TYR A 429 2.56 -4.38 14.70
C TYR A 429 2.90 -4.74 13.24
N VAL A 430 2.88 -6.02 12.85
CA VAL A 430 3.11 -6.39 11.44
C VAL A 430 1.87 -6.11 10.59
N ASN A 431 2.02 -5.31 9.53
CA ASN A 431 0.94 -4.96 8.62
C ASN A 431 0.66 -6.07 7.59
N ALA A 432 0.14 -7.22 8.06
CA ALA A 432 -0.04 -8.44 7.26
C ALA A 432 -1.04 -8.33 6.08
N ARG A 433 -1.82 -7.24 5.97
CA ARG A 433 -2.87 -7.06 4.95
C ARG A 433 -3.05 -5.59 4.58
N THR A 434 -3.33 -5.33 3.30
CA THR A 434 -3.60 -3.98 2.76
C THR A 434 -4.90 -3.42 3.33
N ARG A 435 -4.86 -2.22 3.90
CA ARG A 435 -6.02 -1.55 4.57
C ARG A 435 -6.03 -0.04 4.34
N PRO A 436 -7.17 0.65 4.54
CA PRO A 436 -7.22 2.12 4.55
C PRO A 436 -6.26 2.70 5.60
N TRP A 437 -5.57 3.79 5.25
CA TRP A 437 -4.80 4.59 6.21
C TRP A 437 -5.65 5.76 6.69
N ILE A 438 -6.50 5.52 7.68
CA ILE A 438 -7.33 6.58 8.28
C ILE A 438 -6.44 7.54 9.06
N LEU A 439 -6.66 8.85 8.91
CA LEU A 439 -5.89 9.89 9.58
C LEU A 439 -6.19 9.90 11.09
N ASP A 440 -5.17 9.71 11.93
CA ASP A 440 -5.28 9.82 13.39
C ASP A 440 -5.29 11.31 13.80
N PRO A 441 -6.30 11.81 14.56
CA PRO A 441 -6.31 13.22 15.03
C PRO A 441 -5.07 13.59 15.86
N GLU A 442 -4.45 12.64 16.56
CA GLU A 442 -3.22 12.87 17.33
C GLU A 442 -1.96 12.91 16.43
N ARG A 443 -2.09 12.52 15.16
CA ARG A 443 -1.04 12.51 14.13
C ARG A 443 -1.57 13.16 12.84
N PRO A 444 -1.88 14.47 12.85
CA PRO A 444 -2.69 15.13 11.83
C PRO A 444 -2.01 15.32 10.44
N VAL A 445 -0.90 14.64 10.20
CA VAL A 445 -0.24 14.49 8.90
C VAL A 445 0.34 13.08 8.83
N ARG A 446 -0.06 12.28 7.84
CA ARG A 446 0.47 10.92 7.65
C ARG A 446 1.97 10.97 7.35
N ARG A 447 2.76 10.26 8.16
CA ARG A 447 4.20 10.09 7.95
C ARG A 447 4.58 8.63 7.88
N ALA A 448 5.50 8.33 6.98
CA ALA A 448 6.11 7.02 6.81
C ALA A 448 7.63 7.13 6.97
N ALA A 449 8.32 6.02 7.25
CA ALA A 449 9.77 6.00 7.20
C ALA A 449 10.33 4.69 6.65
N ALA A 450 11.43 4.76 5.91
CA ALA A 450 12.11 3.61 5.32
C ALA A 450 13.51 3.41 5.90
N SER A 451 13.88 2.14 6.11
CA SER A 451 15.23 1.72 6.51
C SER A 451 15.93 0.97 5.38
N ALA A 452 17.23 1.23 5.20
CA ALA A 452 18.11 0.38 4.41
C ALA A 452 19.47 0.23 5.10
N MET A 453 19.83 -1.02 5.40
CA MET A 453 21.06 -1.39 6.09
C MET A 453 21.93 -2.21 5.12
N GLY A 454 23.14 -1.75 4.83
CA GLY A 454 24.09 -2.42 3.95
C GLY A 454 25.04 -3.33 4.72
N PHE A 455 25.41 -4.49 4.15
CA PHE A 455 26.58 -5.24 4.60
C PHE A 455 27.84 -4.36 4.60
N GLY A 456 28.75 -4.60 5.54
CA GLY A 456 29.76 -3.61 5.94
C GLY A 456 29.25 -2.59 6.97
N GLY A 457 27.98 -2.67 7.38
CA GLY A 457 27.41 -1.86 8.46
C GLY A 457 27.27 -0.39 8.09
N THR A 458 26.70 -0.10 6.92
CA THR A 458 26.33 1.28 6.52
C THR A 458 24.82 1.41 6.54
N ASN A 459 24.29 2.31 7.37
CA ASN A 459 22.85 2.39 7.65
C ASN A 459 22.27 3.71 7.15
N PHE A 460 21.06 3.65 6.61
CA PHE A 460 20.27 4.82 6.24
C PHE A 460 18.82 4.68 6.73
N HIS A 461 18.25 5.79 7.19
CA HIS A 461 16.82 5.89 7.50
C HIS A 461 16.26 7.21 6.94
N LEU A 462 15.07 7.17 6.35
CA LEU A 462 14.49 8.28 5.60
C LEU A 462 13.01 8.46 5.95
N VAL A 463 12.64 9.66 6.41
CA VAL A 463 11.27 10.03 6.79
C VAL A 463 10.56 10.73 5.63
N LEU A 464 9.36 10.24 5.29
CA LEU A 464 8.46 10.81 4.30
C LEU A 464 7.17 11.33 4.95
N GLU A 465 6.53 12.29 4.28
CA GLU A 465 5.28 12.91 4.66
C GLU A 465 4.35 12.99 3.43
N GLU A 466 3.04 12.92 3.64
CA GLU A 466 2.06 13.15 2.57
C GLU A 466 2.16 14.59 2.03
N ALA A 467 2.07 14.76 0.71
CA ALA A 467 2.28 16.07 0.09
C ALA A 467 1.09 17.03 0.24
N ASP A 468 -0.11 16.47 0.05
CA ASP A 468 -1.41 17.12 0.17
C ASP A 468 -2.42 16.16 0.83
N GLY A 469 -3.41 16.71 1.53
CA GLY A 469 -4.42 15.92 2.25
C GLY A 469 -5.47 15.27 1.34
N VAL A 470 -5.70 15.80 0.14
CA VAL A 470 -6.68 15.27 -0.82
C VAL A 470 -6.08 14.11 -1.61
N ARG A 471 -6.80 12.99 -1.70
CA ARG A 471 -6.42 11.83 -2.51
C ARG A 471 -6.85 12.04 -3.97
N GLY A 472 -5.90 11.91 -4.89
CA GLY A 472 -6.12 12.09 -6.33
C GLY A 472 -6.56 10.82 -7.07
N GLU A 473 -6.13 10.67 -8.33
CA GLU A 473 -6.37 9.50 -9.17
C GLU A 473 -5.99 8.19 -8.44
N LEU A 474 -6.81 7.15 -8.58
CA LEU A 474 -6.50 5.82 -8.03
C LEU A 474 -5.51 5.09 -8.94
N LEU A 475 -4.33 4.77 -8.40
CA LEU A 475 -3.24 4.13 -9.14
C LEU A 475 -3.33 2.60 -9.18
N HIS A 476 -4.28 2.00 -8.45
CA HIS A 476 -4.61 0.58 -8.51
C HIS A 476 -5.95 0.36 -9.24
N ARG A 477 -6.16 -0.85 -9.76
CA ARG A 477 -7.41 -1.27 -10.39
C ARG A 477 -8.57 -1.17 -9.41
N VAL A 478 -9.66 -0.57 -9.88
CA VAL A 478 -10.93 -0.46 -9.16
C VAL A 478 -12.07 -0.83 -10.11
N PRO A 479 -13.23 -1.30 -9.59
CA PRO A 479 -14.40 -1.55 -10.42
C PRO A 479 -14.81 -0.28 -11.16
N ARG A 480 -14.92 -0.36 -12.49
CA ARG A 480 -15.41 0.72 -13.35
C ARG A 480 -16.80 0.38 -13.85
N ALA A 481 -17.75 1.28 -13.65
CA ALA A 481 -19.04 1.22 -14.32
C ALA A 481 -18.87 1.70 -15.76
N HIS A 482 -19.52 0.99 -16.70
CA HIS A 482 -19.58 1.36 -18.11
C HIS A 482 -21.05 1.48 -18.50
N VAL A 483 -21.45 2.62 -19.04
CA VAL A 483 -22.84 2.92 -19.43
C VAL A 483 -22.87 3.54 -20.82
N TRP A 484 -23.77 3.05 -21.66
CA TRP A 484 -24.09 3.59 -22.98
C TRP A 484 -25.59 3.91 -23.07
N HIS A 485 -25.93 4.91 -23.90
CA HIS A 485 -27.31 5.22 -24.25
C HIS A 485 -27.43 5.74 -25.68
N ALA A 486 -28.58 5.54 -26.32
CA ALA A 486 -28.94 6.12 -27.62
C ALA A 486 -30.47 6.27 -27.73
N ALA A 487 -30.97 6.98 -28.75
CA ALA A 487 -32.41 7.16 -28.95
C ALA A 487 -33.17 5.84 -29.16
N ASP A 488 -32.51 4.82 -29.72
CA ASP A 488 -33.06 3.49 -29.98
C ASP A 488 -31.98 2.40 -29.79
N VAL A 489 -32.38 1.13 -29.89
CA VAL A 489 -31.50 -0.04 -29.66
C VAL A 489 -30.46 -0.23 -30.77
N ALA A 490 -30.73 0.19 -32.01
CA ALA A 490 -29.74 0.09 -33.09
C ALA A 490 -28.60 1.10 -32.87
N GLY A 491 -28.94 2.35 -32.53
CA GLY A 491 -27.97 3.36 -32.09
C GLY A 491 -27.21 2.93 -30.83
N LEU A 492 -27.84 2.18 -29.92
CA LEU A 492 -27.18 1.67 -28.71
C LEU A 492 -26.13 0.60 -29.03
N ILE A 493 -26.43 -0.32 -29.94
CA ILE A 493 -25.48 -1.34 -30.42
C ILE A 493 -24.24 -0.67 -31.05
N GLU A 494 -24.45 0.34 -31.90
CA GLU A 494 -23.34 1.07 -32.54
C GLU A 494 -22.56 1.92 -31.54
N ALA A 495 -23.20 2.48 -30.49
CA ALA A 495 -22.50 3.16 -29.41
C ALA A 495 -21.60 2.21 -28.61
N VAL A 496 -22.08 1.01 -28.25
CA VAL A 496 -21.30 -0.01 -27.52
C VAL A 496 -20.11 -0.51 -28.36
N ARG A 497 -20.27 -0.63 -29.68
CA ARG A 497 -19.19 -1.00 -30.61
C ARG A 497 -18.18 0.13 -30.82
N GLY A 498 -18.66 1.36 -30.96
CA GLY A 498 -17.86 2.51 -31.43
C GLY A 498 -17.25 3.40 -30.34
N SER A 499 -17.60 3.21 -29.07
CA SER A 499 -17.16 4.08 -27.97
C SER A 499 -16.92 3.34 -26.65
N GLU A 500 -16.02 3.87 -25.82
CA GLU A 500 -15.92 3.43 -24.41
C GLU A 500 -17.14 3.93 -23.62
N GLY A 501 -17.57 3.13 -22.63
CA GLY A 501 -18.75 3.46 -21.82
C GLY A 501 -18.44 4.58 -20.83
N GLY A 502 -19.38 5.52 -20.68
CA GLY A 502 -19.29 6.58 -19.68
C GLY A 502 -19.70 6.10 -18.28
N ASP A 503 -19.60 6.99 -17.30
CA ASP A 503 -20.15 6.80 -15.95
C ASP A 503 -21.70 6.85 -15.91
N GLY A 504 -22.32 7.38 -16.97
CA GLY A 504 -23.76 7.46 -17.19
C GLY A 504 -24.25 8.86 -17.54
N GLY A 505 -23.60 9.92 -17.02
CA GLY A 505 -23.97 11.31 -17.30
C GLY A 505 -25.47 11.63 -17.16
N GLY A 506 -25.97 12.53 -18.02
CA GLY A 506 -27.39 12.91 -18.10
C GLY A 506 -28.14 12.15 -19.19
N ILE A 507 -28.71 10.99 -18.86
CA ILE A 507 -29.45 10.13 -19.82
C ILE A 507 -30.89 10.63 -20.01
N PRO A 508 -31.34 10.93 -21.25
CA PRO A 508 -32.75 11.21 -21.54
C PRO A 508 -33.70 10.07 -21.16
N GLU A 509 -34.96 10.38 -20.83
CA GLU A 509 -35.89 9.37 -20.32
C GLU A 509 -36.29 8.32 -21.38
N ASP A 510 -36.34 8.70 -22.65
CA ASP A 510 -36.64 7.85 -23.80
C ASP A 510 -35.44 6.98 -24.26
N HIS A 511 -34.22 7.52 -24.22
CA HIS A 511 -32.99 6.87 -24.75
C HIS A 511 -32.67 5.45 -24.23
N ALA A 512 -32.86 4.41 -25.05
CA ALA A 512 -32.37 3.05 -24.82
C ALA A 512 -30.96 2.99 -24.21
N ARG A 513 -30.79 2.25 -23.10
CA ARG A 513 -29.58 2.30 -22.27
C ARG A 513 -29.15 0.94 -21.73
N VAL A 514 -27.84 0.72 -21.65
CA VAL A 514 -27.23 -0.51 -21.10
C VAL A 514 -26.00 -0.17 -20.25
N GLY A 515 -25.71 -0.97 -19.24
CA GLY A 515 -24.46 -0.86 -18.50
C GLY A 515 -24.11 -2.09 -17.66
N PHE A 516 -22.83 -2.16 -17.29
CA PHE A 516 -22.21 -3.22 -16.48
C PHE A 516 -21.04 -2.66 -15.66
N VAL A 517 -20.35 -3.51 -14.90
CA VAL A 517 -19.13 -3.15 -14.15
C VAL A 517 -18.00 -4.12 -14.52
N SER A 518 -16.79 -3.63 -14.78
CA SER A 518 -15.58 -4.44 -15.01
C SER A 518 -14.44 -4.07 -14.04
N LEU A 519 -13.44 -4.95 -13.91
CA LEU A 519 -12.20 -4.69 -13.14
C LEU A 519 -11.01 -4.28 -14.02
N ASP A 520 -11.05 -4.64 -15.30
CA ASP A 520 -10.04 -4.38 -16.31
C ASP A 520 -10.66 -4.29 -17.72
N ALA A 521 -9.82 -4.10 -18.73
CA ALA A 521 -10.22 -3.89 -20.13
C ALA A 521 -10.63 -5.18 -20.84
N ASP A 522 -10.07 -6.33 -20.46
CA ASP A 522 -10.37 -7.62 -21.08
C ASP A 522 -11.80 -8.05 -20.68
N ALA A 523 -12.12 -7.99 -19.38
CA ALA A 523 -13.48 -8.21 -18.89
C ALA A 523 -14.48 -7.16 -19.45
N ALA A 524 -14.04 -5.91 -19.69
CA ALA A 524 -14.88 -4.92 -20.36
C ALA A 524 -15.16 -5.27 -21.83
N ALA A 525 -14.19 -5.85 -22.55
CA ALA A 525 -14.37 -6.28 -23.93
C ALA A 525 -15.36 -7.45 -24.02
N GLU A 526 -15.16 -8.50 -23.20
CA GLU A 526 -16.07 -9.66 -23.15
C GLU A 526 -17.52 -9.24 -22.82
N LEU A 527 -17.71 -8.31 -21.87
CA LEU A 527 -19.03 -7.80 -21.51
C LEU A 527 -19.65 -6.87 -22.59
N ARG A 528 -18.86 -6.16 -23.41
CA ARG A 528 -19.39 -5.41 -24.57
C ARG A 528 -19.88 -6.34 -25.67
N ASP A 529 -19.13 -7.38 -26.00
CA ASP A 529 -19.53 -8.34 -27.04
C ASP A 529 -20.82 -9.07 -26.60
N LEU A 530 -20.92 -9.45 -25.33
CA LEU A 530 -22.13 -9.99 -24.71
C LEU A 530 -23.33 -9.02 -24.79
N VAL A 531 -23.12 -7.72 -24.51
CA VAL A 531 -24.15 -6.68 -24.67
C VAL A 531 -24.64 -6.61 -26.12
N VAL A 532 -23.72 -6.56 -27.09
CA VAL A 532 -24.04 -6.48 -28.52
C VAL A 532 -24.84 -7.70 -28.97
N ASP A 533 -24.45 -8.91 -28.55
CA ASP A 533 -25.14 -10.16 -28.85
C ASP A 533 -26.55 -10.21 -28.25
N GLU A 534 -26.73 -9.77 -27.00
CA GLU A 534 -28.04 -9.79 -26.34
C GLU A 534 -29.00 -8.74 -26.92
N LEU A 535 -28.52 -7.52 -27.20
CA LEU A 535 -29.31 -6.48 -27.87
C LEU A 535 -29.69 -6.88 -29.31
N THR A 536 -28.77 -7.54 -30.04
CA THR A 536 -29.04 -8.03 -31.40
C THR A 536 -30.06 -9.18 -31.41
N ARG A 537 -30.06 -10.01 -30.37
CA ARG A 537 -30.97 -11.16 -30.23
C ARG A 537 -32.37 -10.75 -29.76
N ASN A 538 -32.47 -9.74 -28.90
CA ASN A 538 -33.69 -9.31 -28.24
C ASN A 538 -33.94 -7.79 -28.39
N PRO A 539 -34.00 -7.24 -29.63
CA PRO A 539 -34.05 -5.79 -29.86
C PRO A 539 -35.34 -5.11 -29.37
N GLU A 540 -36.47 -5.83 -29.37
CA GLU A 540 -37.78 -5.33 -28.92
C GLU A 540 -37.98 -5.46 -27.39
N ALA A 541 -36.95 -5.82 -26.63
CA ALA A 541 -37.07 -5.99 -25.18
C ALA A 541 -37.23 -4.65 -24.44
N ALA A 542 -38.20 -4.56 -23.53
CA ALA A 542 -38.35 -3.36 -22.68
C ALA A 542 -37.24 -3.26 -21.61
N GLN A 543 -36.78 -4.40 -21.10
CA GLN A 543 -35.72 -4.55 -20.10
C GLN A 543 -35.16 -5.98 -20.12
N TRP A 544 -33.91 -6.17 -19.71
CA TRP A 544 -33.39 -7.45 -19.23
C TRP A 544 -32.20 -7.25 -18.28
N ASP A 545 -32.00 -8.23 -17.40
CA ASP A 545 -30.90 -8.30 -16.43
C ASP A 545 -30.15 -9.63 -16.71
N HIS A 546 -28.88 -9.60 -17.12
CA HIS A 546 -28.09 -10.79 -17.47
C HIS A 546 -27.30 -11.33 -16.25
N PRO A 547 -27.10 -12.65 -16.08
CA PRO A 547 -26.37 -13.22 -14.94
C PRO A 547 -24.96 -12.67 -14.71
N GLU A 548 -24.26 -12.30 -15.78
CA GLU A 548 -22.91 -11.68 -15.74
C GLU A 548 -22.92 -10.18 -15.34
N GLY A 549 -24.00 -9.67 -14.74
CA GLY A 549 -24.06 -8.30 -14.20
C GLY A 549 -24.30 -7.18 -15.23
N VAL A 550 -24.90 -7.51 -16.37
CA VAL A 550 -25.29 -6.55 -17.42
C VAL A 550 -26.77 -6.19 -17.28
N TYR A 551 -27.10 -4.90 -17.35
CA TYR A 551 -28.47 -4.39 -17.17
C TYR A 551 -28.89 -3.49 -18.34
N PHE A 552 -29.98 -3.82 -19.03
CA PHE A 552 -30.52 -3.06 -20.17
C PHE A 552 -31.95 -2.59 -19.94
N ARG A 553 -32.29 -1.39 -20.44
CA ARG A 553 -33.64 -0.83 -20.50
C ARG A 553 -33.86 0.03 -21.74
N ALA A 554 -34.90 -0.26 -22.51
CA ALA A 554 -35.34 0.61 -23.59
C ALA A 554 -35.79 1.98 -23.03
N ALA A 555 -36.76 2.00 -22.11
CA ALA A 555 -37.26 3.23 -21.50
C ALA A 555 -36.72 3.47 -20.07
N ALA A 556 -36.77 4.72 -19.62
CA ALA A 556 -36.74 5.03 -18.20
C ALA A 556 -37.95 4.39 -17.51
N LEU A 557 -37.86 4.19 -16.19
CA LEU A 557 -39.04 3.85 -15.40
C LEU A 557 -39.85 5.15 -15.24
N PRO A 558 -41.12 5.22 -15.68
CA PRO A 558 -41.92 6.43 -15.57
C PRO A 558 -42.19 6.74 -14.10
N GLY A 559 -42.22 8.04 -13.74
CA GLY A 559 -42.47 8.46 -12.36
C GLY A 559 -41.41 7.97 -11.37
N ARG A 560 -40.15 7.87 -11.80
CA ARG A 560 -39.01 7.53 -10.95
C ARG A 560 -38.98 8.42 -9.71
N LYS A 561 -39.11 7.79 -8.55
CA LYS A 561 -38.76 8.33 -7.25
C LYS A 561 -37.90 7.33 -6.48
N ALA A 562 -36.88 7.82 -5.79
CA ALA A 562 -36.00 7.01 -4.94
C ALA A 562 -35.95 7.55 -3.51
N GLY A 563 -36.04 6.64 -2.54
CA GLY A 563 -35.72 6.93 -1.14
C GLY A 563 -34.33 6.45 -0.76
N ALA A 564 -33.65 7.19 0.12
CA ALA A 564 -32.40 6.76 0.76
C ALA A 564 -32.71 6.17 2.15
N LEU A 565 -32.22 4.96 2.42
CA LEU A 565 -32.51 4.24 3.67
C LEU A 565 -31.23 3.90 4.42
N PHE A 566 -31.04 4.50 5.60
CA PHE A 566 -29.85 4.37 6.43
C PHE A 566 -30.03 3.33 7.54
N ALA A 567 -28.99 2.50 7.74
CA ALA A 567 -29.00 1.44 8.74
C ALA A 567 -28.78 1.97 10.17
N GLY A 568 -29.41 1.31 11.13
CA GLY A 568 -29.07 1.40 12.56
C GLY A 568 -27.95 0.43 12.95
N GLN A 569 -27.68 0.40 14.26
CA GLN A 569 -26.71 -0.50 14.90
C GLN A 569 -27.13 -1.98 14.76
N GLY A 570 -26.15 -2.89 14.81
CA GLY A 570 -26.36 -4.34 14.61
C GLY A 570 -26.08 -4.82 13.18
N SER A 571 -25.32 -4.04 12.40
CA SER A 571 -24.84 -4.43 11.06
C SER A 571 -23.37 -4.09 10.79
N GLN A 572 -22.63 -3.70 11.83
CA GLN A 572 -21.20 -3.43 11.82
C GLN A 572 -20.36 -4.69 12.07
N ASP A 573 -19.23 -4.78 11.37
CA ASP A 573 -18.22 -5.84 11.41
C ASP A 573 -16.82 -5.22 11.29
N VAL A 574 -15.79 -5.90 11.82
CA VAL A 574 -14.41 -5.40 11.77
C VAL A 574 -13.91 -5.33 10.31
N ASP A 575 -13.24 -4.22 9.98
CA ASP A 575 -12.90 -3.80 8.61
C ASP A 575 -14.10 -3.52 7.68
N MET A 576 -15.31 -3.30 8.20
CA MET A 576 -16.49 -3.02 7.36
C MET A 576 -16.25 -1.88 6.36
N GLY A 577 -16.55 -2.14 5.09
CA GLY A 577 -16.32 -1.19 4.01
C GLY A 577 -14.85 -0.87 3.69
N ALA A 578 -13.86 -1.62 4.20
CA ALA A 578 -12.44 -1.39 3.90
C ALA A 578 -12.15 -1.33 2.38
N ALA A 579 -12.72 -2.25 1.60
CA ALA A 579 -12.61 -2.23 0.13
C ALA A 579 -13.27 -0.99 -0.49
N ALA A 580 -14.36 -0.47 0.09
CA ALA A 580 -15.00 0.76 -0.36
C ALA A 580 -14.12 1.99 -0.05
N ALA A 581 -13.49 2.07 1.14
CA ALA A 581 -12.55 3.13 1.50
C ALA A 581 -11.24 3.07 0.68
N LEU A 582 -10.75 1.87 0.34
CA LEU A 582 -9.62 1.69 -0.56
C LEU A 582 -9.94 2.15 -1.99
N ASN A 583 -11.15 1.87 -2.49
CA ASN A 583 -11.51 2.08 -3.89
C ASN A 583 -12.33 3.35 -4.18
N ASN A 584 -12.75 4.11 -3.16
CA ASN A 584 -13.54 5.34 -3.31
C ASN A 584 -13.03 6.41 -2.32
N PRO A 585 -12.34 7.47 -2.77
CA PRO A 585 -11.83 8.54 -1.90
C PRO A 585 -12.85 9.14 -0.92
N PRO A 586 -14.12 9.40 -1.29
CA PRO A 586 -15.10 9.98 -0.36
C PRO A 586 -15.45 9.06 0.82
N VAL A 587 -15.28 7.74 0.70
CA VAL A 587 -15.47 6.79 1.79
C VAL A 587 -14.29 6.84 2.76
N GLY A 588 -13.06 6.90 2.26
CA GLY A 588 -11.87 7.13 3.11
C GLY A 588 -11.95 8.46 3.85
N ALA A 589 -12.29 9.55 3.14
CA ALA A 589 -12.45 10.88 3.73
C ALA A 589 -13.59 10.95 4.79
N ALA A 590 -14.66 10.17 4.62
CA ALA A 590 -15.71 10.07 5.63
C ALA A 590 -15.26 9.38 6.92
N PHE A 591 -14.33 8.41 6.83
CA PHE A 591 -13.68 7.82 8.00
C PHE A 591 -12.65 8.76 8.63
N ASP A 592 -11.86 9.50 7.85
CA ASP A 592 -10.95 10.53 8.37
C ASP A 592 -11.71 11.59 9.18
N ALA A 593 -12.82 12.12 8.62
CA ALA A 593 -13.64 13.12 9.30
C ALA A 593 -14.35 12.58 10.56
N ALA A 594 -14.82 11.32 10.53
CA ALA A 594 -15.38 10.66 11.70
C ALA A 594 -14.30 10.36 12.77
N ASN A 595 -13.06 10.08 12.37
CA ASN A 595 -11.95 9.86 13.28
C ASN A 595 -11.43 11.18 13.89
N ALA A 596 -11.46 12.29 13.15
CA ALA A 596 -11.13 13.61 13.66
C ALA A 596 -12.05 14.01 14.83
N ALA A 597 -13.31 13.60 14.82
CA ALA A 597 -14.22 13.78 15.94
C ALA A 597 -13.78 13.07 17.24
N PHE A 598 -12.81 12.14 17.19
CA PHE A 598 -12.23 11.41 18.34
C PHE A 598 -10.94 12.04 18.90
N ALA A 599 -10.57 13.25 18.49
CA ALA A 599 -9.44 13.98 19.11
C ALA A 599 -9.53 13.99 20.65
N GLY A 600 -8.38 13.80 21.30
CA GLY A 600 -8.22 13.67 22.75
C GLY A 600 -8.81 12.40 23.38
N ALA A 601 -9.32 11.44 22.59
CA ALA A 601 -9.77 10.14 23.10
C ALA A 601 -8.62 9.15 23.22
N ALA A 602 -8.59 8.36 24.30
CA ALA A 602 -7.61 7.28 24.46
C ALA A 602 -7.63 6.28 23.30
N THR A 603 -8.84 5.92 22.84
CA THR A 603 -9.07 5.06 21.68
C THR A 603 -9.75 5.85 20.58
N ARG A 604 -9.12 5.91 19.39
CA ARG A 604 -9.66 6.60 18.20
C ARG A 604 -10.40 5.63 17.28
N LEU A 605 -11.43 6.12 16.59
CA LEU A 605 -12.37 5.32 15.80
C LEU A 605 -11.68 4.46 14.72
N GLY A 606 -10.72 5.02 13.98
CA GLY A 606 -10.01 4.32 12.91
C GLY A 606 -9.29 3.06 13.39
N ALA A 607 -8.75 3.09 14.61
CA ALA A 607 -8.07 1.95 15.24
C ALA A 607 -9.03 0.87 15.76
N VAL A 608 -10.34 1.15 15.84
CA VAL A 608 -11.40 0.18 16.21
C VAL A 608 -12.09 -0.40 14.97
N VAL A 609 -12.27 0.40 13.92
CA VAL A 609 -12.88 -0.06 12.65
C VAL A 609 -11.88 -0.83 11.79
N PHE A 610 -10.62 -0.38 11.70
CA PHE A 610 -9.56 -1.02 10.92
C PHE A 610 -8.37 -1.46 11.82
N PRO A 611 -8.62 -2.27 12.87
CA PRO A 611 -7.63 -2.58 13.90
C PRO A 611 -6.44 -3.40 13.35
N PRO A 612 -5.27 -3.35 14.03
CA PRO A 612 -4.10 -4.16 13.70
C PRO A 612 -4.42 -5.64 13.42
N PRO A 613 -3.77 -6.31 12.46
CA PRO A 613 -4.17 -7.65 12.02
C PRO A 613 -4.07 -8.68 13.16
N ALA A 614 -5.19 -9.36 13.46
CA ALA A 614 -5.27 -10.37 14.50
C ALA A 614 -4.87 -11.76 13.96
N PHE A 615 -3.75 -12.26 14.48
CA PHE A 615 -3.19 -13.59 14.18
C PHE A 615 -3.82 -14.73 14.98
N HIS A 616 -4.69 -14.41 15.95
CA HIS A 616 -5.38 -15.35 16.84
C HIS A 616 -6.88 -15.00 16.89
N GLU A 617 -7.74 -16.00 17.08
CA GLU A 617 -9.20 -15.79 17.09
C GLU A 617 -9.65 -14.97 18.31
N ASP A 618 -8.99 -15.13 19.46
CA ASP A 618 -9.31 -14.37 20.68
C ASP A 618 -9.17 -12.85 20.43
N THR A 619 -8.07 -12.43 19.79
CA THR A 619 -7.86 -11.02 19.41
C THR A 619 -8.86 -10.53 18.35
N ARG A 620 -9.40 -11.40 17.48
CA ARG A 620 -10.52 -11.02 16.60
C ARG A 620 -11.81 -10.84 17.38
N ALA A 621 -12.09 -11.72 18.34
CA ALA A 621 -13.25 -11.60 19.21
C ALA A 621 -13.20 -10.32 20.04
N GLU A 622 -12.03 -9.96 20.58
CA GLU A 622 -11.79 -8.69 21.28
C GLU A 622 -12.02 -7.48 20.37
N GLN A 623 -11.50 -7.50 19.14
CA GLN A 623 -11.71 -6.43 18.14
C GLN A 623 -13.19 -6.27 17.76
N GLU A 624 -13.90 -7.39 17.54
CA GLU A 624 -15.34 -7.41 17.31
C GLU A 624 -16.14 -6.87 18.51
N ILE A 625 -15.78 -7.27 19.73
CA ILE A 625 -16.40 -6.76 20.97
C ILE A 625 -16.16 -5.25 21.11
N ALA A 626 -14.95 -4.77 20.83
CA ALA A 626 -14.62 -3.35 20.87
C ALA A 626 -15.46 -2.52 19.87
N LEU A 627 -15.58 -2.97 18.61
CA LEU A 627 -16.37 -2.28 17.60
C LEU A 627 -17.89 -2.34 17.88
N ARG A 628 -18.38 -3.37 18.56
CA ARG A 628 -19.80 -3.51 18.93
C ARG A 628 -20.25 -2.57 20.05
N ARG A 629 -19.32 -1.97 20.80
CA ARG A 629 -19.63 -0.91 21.79
C ARG A 629 -20.25 0.29 21.09
N THR A 630 -21.35 0.79 21.63
CA THR A 630 -22.21 1.81 21.00
C THR A 630 -21.47 3.10 20.64
N GLU A 631 -20.51 3.50 21.49
CA GLU A 631 -19.58 4.61 21.30
C GLU A 631 -18.72 4.55 20.02
N PHE A 632 -18.43 3.36 19.49
CA PHE A 632 -17.69 3.16 18.24
C PHE A 632 -18.61 2.71 17.10
N ALA A 633 -19.56 1.82 17.38
CA ALA A 633 -20.50 1.27 16.39
C ALA A 633 -21.27 2.36 15.65
N GLN A 634 -21.82 3.35 16.37
CA GLN A 634 -22.62 4.41 15.77
C GLN A 634 -21.79 5.35 14.88
N PRO A 635 -20.68 5.97 15.35
CA PRO A 635 -19.79 6.75 14.48
C PRO A 635 -19.26 5.99 13.26
N ALA A 636 -18.92 4.71 13.41
CA ALA A 636 -18.40 3.90 12.32
C ALA A 636 -19.46 3.62 11.23
N ILE A 637 -20.70 3.31 11.63
CA ILE A 637 -21.84 3.17 10.68
C ILE A 637 -22.13 4.52 10.01
N GLY A 638 -22.03 5.62 10.76
CA GLY A 638 -22.21 6.98 10.24
C GLY A 638 -21.17 7.34 9.18
N ALA A 639 -19.89 7.06 9.45
CA ALA A 639 -18.77 7.26 8.53
C ALA A 639 -18.98 6.52 7.20
N LEU A 640 -19.24 5.20 7.28
CA LEU A 640 -19.44 4.38 6.09
C LEU A 640 -20.70 4.79 5.31
N SER A 641 -21.80 5.09 6.01
CA SER A 641 -23.05 5.54 5.38
C SER A 641 -22.89 6.89 4.66
N ALA A 642 -22.18 7.84 5.28
CA ALA A 642 -21.89 9.14 4.68
C ALA A 642 -20.97 9.01 3.46
N GLY A 643 -19.93 8.18 3.56
CA GLY A 643 -19.06 7.85 2.44
C GLY A 643 -19.82 7.23 1.26
N GLN A 644 -20.63 6.19 1.52
CA GLN A 644 -21.47 5.55 0.50
C GLN A 644 -22.47 6.54 -0.12
N PHE A 645 -23.10 7.41 0.68
CA PHE A 645 -24.06 8.41 0.17
C PHE A 645 -23.39 9.48 -0.71
N ARG A 646 -22.18 9.95 -0.35
CA ARG A 646 -21.40 10.88 -1.19
C ARG A 646 -21.05 10.26 -2.55
N VAL A 647 -20.48 9.05 -2.57
CA VAL A 647 -20.18 8.31 -3.82
C VAL A 647 -21.41 8.14 -4.70
N LEU A 648 -22.56 7.74 -4.13
CA LEU A 648 -23.80 7.64 -4.90
C LEU A 648 -24.25 9.00 -5.46
N SER A 649 -24.09 10.07 -4.69
CA SER A 649 -24.46 11.43 -5.09
C SER A 649 -23.54 12.01 -6.17
N GLU A 650 -22.27 11.59 -6.20
CA GLU A 650 -21.33 11.86 -7.29
C GLU A 650 -21.78 11.15 -8.58
N PHE A 651 -22.21 9.88 -8.50
CA PHE A 651 -22.92 9.17 -9.58
C PHE A 651 -24.38 9.64 -9.80
N GLY A 652 -24.69 10.91 -9.51
CA GLY A 652 -25.97 11.54 -9.83
C GLY A 652 -27.19 11.08 -9.02
N PHE A 653 -27.04 10.21 -8.01
CA PHE A 653 -28.16 9.80 -7.16
C PHE A 653 -28.74 10.98 -6.39
N ARG A 654 -30.06 11.16 -6.43
CA ARG A 654 -30.81 12.12 -5.61
C ARG A 654 -31.98 11.38 -4.96
N ALA A 655 -32.27 11.72 -3.71
CA ALA A 655 -33.37 11.13 -2.96
C ALA A 655 -34.54 12.12 -2.85
N GLU A 656 -35.77 11.62 -2.95
CA GLU A 656 -37.00 12.39 -2.71
C GLU A 656 -37.56 12.19 -1.29
N GLY A 657 -36.75 11.61 -0.41
CA GLY A 657 -37.07 11.39 0.98
C GLY A 657 -36.07 10.44 1.62
N TYR A 658 -35.88 10.62 2.93
CA TYR A 658 -34.88 9.93 3.71
C TYR A 658 -35.55 9.21 4.87
N LEU A 659 -35.16 7.98 5.13
CA LEU A 659 -35.55 7.21 6.30
C LEU A 659 -34.31 6.60 6.93
N GLY A 660 -34.20 6.68 8.24
CA GLY A 660 -33.19 6.00 9.02
C GLY A 660 -33.83 5.01 9.98
N HIS A 661 -33.06 4.04 10.46
CA HIS A 661 -33.47 3.17 11.55
C HIS A 661 -32.65 3.49 12.81
N SER A 662 -33.31 3.99 13.87
CA SER A 662 -32.66 4.46 15.10
C SER A 662 -31.51 5.44 14.81
N PHE A 663 -30.25 5.02 14.99
CA PHE A 663 -29.07 5.82 14.64
C PHE A 663 -29.11 6.37 13.21
N GLY A 664 -29.65 5.60 12.25
CA GLY A 664 -29.73 6.03 10.86
C GLY A 664 -30.56 7.31 10.66
N GLU A 665 -31.41 7.70 11.60
CA GLU A 665 -32.23 8.92 11.50
C GLU A 665 -31.38 10.20 11.60
N LEU A 666 -30.30 10.16 12.40
CA LEU A 666 -29.27 11.22 12.41
C LEU A 666 -28.57 11.32 11.04
N THR A 667 -28.27 10.18 10.42
CA THR A 667 -27.71 10.13 9.06
C THR A 667 -28.71 10.59 8.00
N ALA A 668 -30.01 10.33 8.18
CA ALA A 668 -31.07 10.81 7.30
C ALA A 668 -31.20 12.35 7.34
N LEU A 669 -31.11 12.96 8.54
CA LEU A 669 -31.08 14.41 8.70
C LEU A 669 -29.85 15.03 8.03
N TRP A 670 -28.66 14.49 8.29
CA TRP A 670 -27.42 14.92 7.62
C TRP A 670 -27.53 14.82 6.08
N ALA A 671 -28.00 13.68 5.57
CA ALA A 671 -28.15 13.45 4.13
C ALA A 671 -29.15 14.40 3.46
N SER A 672 -30.11 14.94 4.22
CA SER A 672 -31.07 15.96 3.78
C SER A 672 -30.56 17.41 3.87
N GLY A 673 -29.28 17.62 4.19
CA GLY A 673 -28.69 18.94 4.39
C GLY A 673 -29.11 19.66 5.68
N ALA A 674 -29.93 19.03 6.54
CA ALA A 674 -30.40 19.63 7.79
C ALA A 674 -29.30 19.75 8.87
N ILE A 675 -28.18 19.04 8.75
CA ILE A 675 -27.06 19.01 9.70
C ILE A 675 -25.75 19.09 8.91
N THR A 676 -24.77 19.86 9.38
CA THR A 676 -23.47 19.98 8.70
C THR A 676 -22.62 18.70 8.85
N ASP A 677 -21.61 18.53 7.99
CA ASP A 677 -20.65 17.41 8.09
C ASP A 677 -19.99 17.35 9.48
N ALA A 678 -19.52 18.48 10.01
CA ALA A 678 -18.84 18.53 11.31
C ALA A 678 -19.81 18.25 12.47
N ASP A 679 -21.03 18.78 12.41
CA ASP A 679 -22.06 18.53 13.41
C ASP A 679 -22.52 17.07 13.39
N PHE A 680 -22.63 16.44 12.21
CA PHE A 680 -23.01 15.04 12.06
C PHE A 680 -22.03 14.09 12.74
N TYR A 681 -20.72 14.22 12.48
CA TYR A 681 -19.71 13.38 13.13
C TYR A 681 -19.62 13.65 14.64
N THR A 682 -19.79 14.91 15.06
CA THR A 682 -19.84 15.30 16.47
C THR A 682 -21.04 14.68 17.19
N LEU A 683 -22.25 14.79 16.62
CA LEU A 683 -23.46 14.17 17.15
C LEU A 683 -23.38 12.64 17.13
N ALA A 684 -22.75 12.04 16.11
CA ALA A 684 -22.58 10.59 16.07
C ALA A 684 -21.71 10.08 17.23
N ARG A 685 -20.58 10.76 17.52
CA ARG A 685 -19.76 10.46 18.71
C ARG A 685 -20.55 10.70 20.00
N ALA A 686 -21.27 11.81 20.10
CA ALA A 686 -22.05 12.15 21.29
C ALA A 686 -23.18 11.14 21.57
N ARG A 687 -23.97 10.76 20.56
CA ARG A 687 -25.06 9.76 20.67
C ARG A 687 -24.50 8.39 21.04
N GLY A 688 -23.42 7.97 20.39
CA GLY A 688 -22.73 6.72 20.68
C GLY A 688 -22.27 6.64 22.14
N ALA A 689 -21.57 7.67 22.62
CA ALA A 689 -21.07 7.74 24.00
C ALA A 689 -22.19 7.89 25.04
N ALA A 690 -23.23 8.68 24.76
CA ALA A 690 -24.39 8.85 25.64
C ALA A 690 -25.17 7.54 25.84
N MET A 691 -25.17 6.65 24.84
CA MET A 691 -25.82 5.33 24.89
C MET A 691 -24.91 4.19 25.39
N THR A 692 -23.70 4.47 25.86
CA THR A 692 -22.87 3.48 26.59
C THR A 692 -23.27 3.50 28.06
N VAL A 693 -23.86 2.41 28.53
CA VAL A 693 -24.30 2.26 29.94
C VAL A 693 -23.08 2.08 30.87
N PRO A 694 -23.02 2.76 32.03
CA PRO A 694 -21.93 2.60 33.00
C PRO A 694 -21.82 1.19 33.59
N GLU A 695 -20.60 0.80 33.99
CA GLU A 695 -20.37 -0.48 34.68
C GLU A 695 -21.20 -0.60 35.97
N GLY A 696 -21.77 -1.78 36.21
CA GLY A 696 -22.59 -2.07 37.40
C GLY A 696 -24.04 -1.58 37.33
N VAL A 697 -24.44 -0.83 36.30
CA VAL A 697 -25.84 -0.48 36.03
C VAL A 697 -26.47 -1.56 35.13
N GLU A 698 -27.68 -2.03 35.42
CA GLU A 698 -28.38 -2.92 34.49
C GLU A 698 -28.76 -2.14 33.22
N ALA A 699 -28.23 -2.59 32.08
CA ALA A 699 -28.51 -2.00 30.77
C ALA A 699 -29.81 -2.55 30.13
N GLY A 700 -30.38 -3.63 30.67
CA GLY A 700 -31.43 -4.41 30.04
C GLY A 700 -30.94 -5.20 28.81
N THR A 701 -31.87 -5.82 28.08
CA THR A 701 -31.59 -6.57 26.84
C THR A 701 -32.75 -6.47 25.84
N MET A 702 -32.58 -7.02 24.63
CA MET A 702 -33.57 -6.93 23.54
C MET A 702 -33.73 -8.26 22.79
N VAL A 703 -34.97 -8.58 22.42
CA VAL A 703 -35.33 -9.78 21.63
C VAL A 703 -36.24 -9.40 20.46
N ALA A 704 -35.92 -9.88 19.27
CA ALA A 704 -36.78 -9.78 18.11
C ALA A 704 -37.81 -10.92 18.11
N VAL A 705 -39.04 -10.61 17.68
CA VAL A 705 -40.22 -11.49 17.74
C VAL A 705 -40.87 -11.53 16.36
N GLY A 706 -41.08 -12.74 15.83
CA GLY A 706 -41.84 -13.01 14.61
C GLY A 706 -43.34 -13.12 14.92
N ALA A 707 -44.00 -11.98 15.11
CA ALA A 707 -45.43 -11.86 15.42
C ALA A 707 -45.94 -10.46 15.04
N ALA A 708 -47.26 -10.27 14.96
CA ALA A 708 -47.85 -8.97 14.63
C ALA A 708 -47.74 -7.97 15.79
N ARG A 709 -47.78 -6.68 15.46
CA ARG A 709 -47.71 -5.57 16.44
C ARG A 709 -48.73 -5.73 17.57
N GLU A 710 -49.98 -5.91 17.21
CA GLU A 710 -51.14 -5.99 18.12
C GLU A 710 -51.08 -7.24 19.01
N ASP A 711 -50.66 -8.39 18.46
CA ASP A 711 -50.43 -9.62 19.21
C ASP A 711 -49.38 -9.44 20.31
N VAL A 712 -48.26 -8.76 19.99
CA VAL A 712 -47.16 -8.53 20.94
C VAL A 712 -47.57 -7.51 22.00
N GLU A 713 -48.32 -6.47 21.65
CA GLU A 713 -48.90 -5.55 22.64
C GLU A 713 -49.82 -6.30 23.62
N HIS A 714 -50.76 -7.11 23.11
CA HIS A 714 -51.66 -7.90 23.95
C HIS A 714 -50.91 -8.94 24.81
N ALA A 715 -49.82 -9.51 24.30
CA ALA A 715 -48.98 -10.45 25.05
C ALA A 715 -48.10 -9.80 26.13
N LEU A 716 -47.98 -8.47 26.13
CA LEU A 716 -47.29 -7.66 27.15
C LEU A 716 -48.25 -6.97 28.14
N GLU A 717 -49.56 -7.13 28.00
CA GLU A 717 -50.53 -6.61 28.98
C GLU A 717 -50.23 -7.18 30.38
N GLY A 718 -50.09 -6.28 31.37
CA GLY A 718 -49.73 -6.64 32.74
C GLY A 718 -48.30 -7.15 32.93
N VAL A 719 -47.40 -6.95 31.95
CA VAL A 719 -45.96 -7.19 32.09
C VAL A 719 -45.26 -5.88 32.45
N GLU A 720 -44.71 -5.80 33.65
CA GLU A 720 -43.80 -4.72 34.05
C GLU A 720 -42.39 -4.95 33.46
N ASP A 721 -41.62 -3.87 33.34
CA ASP A 721 -40.21 -3.88 32.90
C ASP A 721 -39.95 -4.45 31.48
N VAL A 722 -40.95 -4.43 30.58
CA VAL A 722 -40.79 -4.72 29.15
C VAL A 722 -41.58 -3.73 28.28
N TRP A 723 -40.92 -3.20 27.24
CA TRP A 723 -41.49 -2.29 26.26
C TRP A 723 -41.23 -2.78 24.83
N ILE A 724 -42.02 -2.32 23.87
CA ILE A 724 -41.69 -2.48 22.44
C ILE A 724 -40.66 -1.41 22.05
N CYS A 725 -39.50 -1.83 21.56
CA CYS A 725 -38.41 -0.97 21.12
C CYS A 725 -38.49 -0.64 19.63
N ASN A 726 -38.93 -1.59 18.78
CA ASN A 726 -39.00 -1.41 17.33
C ASN A 726 -40.19 -2.16 16.71
N HIS A 727 -40.72 -1.63 15.62
CA HIS A 727 -41.73 -2.23 14.74
C HIS A 727 -41.20 -2.13 13.30
N ASN A 728 -40.55 -3.20 12.83
CA ASN A 728 -39.69 -3.19 11.65
C ASN A 728 -40.42 -3.66 10.38
N ALA A 729 -41.35 -4.58 10.54
CA ALA A 729 -42.22 -5.15 9.50
C ALA A 729 -43.57 -5.55 10.14
N PRO A 730 -44.64 -5.85 9.36
CA PRO A 730 -45.94 -6.23 9.91
C PRO A 730 -45.90 -7.43 10.87
N ASP A 731 -44.91 -8.31 10.67
CA ASP A 731 -44.64 -9.56 11.39
C ASP A 731 -43.30 -9.52 12.16
N GLN A 732 -42.66 -8.35 12.30
CA GLN A 732 -41.39 -8.20 13.01
C GLN A 732 -41.42 -7.05 14.04
N VAL A 733 -41.53 -7.44 15.29
CA VAL A 733 -41.44 -6.56 16.47
C VAL A 733 -40.11 -6.82 17.20
N VAL A 734 -39.61 -5.84 17.95
CA VAL A 734 -38.50 -6.01 18.89
C VAL A 734 -38.93 -5.47 20.24
N VAL A 735 -38.79 -6.27 21.29
CA VAL A 735 -39.10 -5.89 22.68
C VAL A 735 -37.82 -5.86 23.51
N GLY A 736 -37.80 -5.02 24.54
CA GLY A 736 -36.63 -4.79 25.39
C GLY A 736 -37.02 -4.26 26.77
N GLY A 737 -36.12 -4.46 27.73
CA GLY A 737 -36.38 -4.27 29.15
C GLY A 737 -35.34 -4.99 30.00
N GLY A 738 -35.60 -5.17 31.30
CA GLY A 738 -34.65 -5.87 32.18
C GLY A 738 -34.42 -7.32 31.78
N THR A 739 -33.25 -7.84 32.13
CA THR A 739 -32.73 -9.12 31.62
C THR A 739 -33.61 -10.29 32.03
N ALA A 740 -34.09 -10.29 33.28
CA ALA A 740 -35.01 -11.30 33.78
C ALA A 740 -36.43 -11.18 33.17
N ALA A 741 -36.92 -9.96 32.97
CA ALA A 741 -38.24 -9.71 32.40
C ALA A 741 -38.32 -10.17 30.93
N ILE A 742 -37.30 -9.86 30.13
CA ILE A 742 -37.20 -10.33 28.74
C ILE A 742 -37.04 -11.85 28.66
N ALA A 743 -36.31 -12.49 29.58
CA ALA A 743 -36.21 -13.95 29.63
C ALA A 743 -37.59 -14.60 29.91
N ALA A 744 -38.35 -14.07 30.87
CA ALA A 744 -39.70 -14.57 31.19
C ALA A 744 -40.69 -14.38 30.03
N VAL A 745 -40.66 -13.22 29.37
CA VAL A 745 -41.50 -12.93 28.18
C VAL A 745 -41.11 -13.81 26.99
N THR A 746 -39.82 -14.04 26.76
CA THR A 746 -39.33 -14.93 25.68
C THR A 746 -39.84 -16.36 25.87
N GLY A 747 -39.96 -16.84 27.12
CA GLY A 747 -40.64 -18.09 27.46
C GLY A 747 -42.09 -18.11 26.96
N ARG A 748 -42.90 -17.12 27.36
CA ARG A 748 -44.33 -17.00 26.95
C ARG A 748 -44.50 -16.92 25.42
N PHE A 749 -43.60 -16.22 24.72
CA PHE A 749 -43.62 -16.16 23.25
C PHE A 749 -43.30 -17.52 22.61
N THR A 750 -42.37 -18.27 23.19
CA THR A 750 -42.02 -19.62 22.74
C THR A 750 -43.17 -20.61 23.00
N GLU A 751 -43.88 -20.49 24.13
CA GLU A 751 -45.10 -21.25 24.44
C GLU A 751 -46.24 -20.94 23.45
N LYS A 752 -46.36 -19.70 22.99
CA LYS A 752 -47.27 -19.29 21.90
C LYS A 752 -46.78 -19.74 20.50
N GLY A 753 -45.62 -20.38 20.39
CA GLY A 753 -45.04 -20.85 19.12
C GLY A 753 -44.42 -19.74 18.26
N TRP A 754 -44.19 -18.55 18.80
CA TRP A 754 -43.58 -17.44 18.07
C TRP A 754 -42.06 -17.58 17.97
N ILE A 755 -41.50 -17.22 16.81
CA ILE A 755 -40.06 -17.24 16.59
C ILE A 755 -39.43 -16.06 17.34
N THR A 756 -38.55 -16.35 18.30
CA THR A 756 -37.80 -15.34 19.04
C THR A 756 -36.31 -15.39 18.70
N ARG A 757 -35.63 -14.23 18.72
CA ARG A 757 -34.19 -14.12 18.51
C ARG A 757 -33.58 -13.00 19.37
N PRO A 758 -32.72 -13.33 20.36
CA PRO A 758 -31.95 -12.32 21.10
C PRO A 758 -31.11 -11.45 20.16
N LEU A 759 -31.02 -10.16 20.46
CA LEU A 759 -30.21 -9.21 19.70
C LEU A 759 -28.83 -9.01 20.38
N PRO A 760 -27.72 -9.00 19.62
CA PRO A 760 -26.39 -8.77 20.17
C PRO A 760 -26.15 -7.26 20.38
N VAL A 761 -26.85 -6.69 21.36
CA VAL A 761 -26.82 -5.28 21.75
C VAL A 761 -26.37 -5.12 23.20
N SER A 762 -25.86 -3.94 23.57
CA SER A 762 -25.34 -3.66 24.91
C SER A 762 -26.40 -3.18 25.92
N GLY A 763 -27.68 -3.14 25.55
CA GLY A 763 -28.77 -2.67 26.42
C GLY A 763 -30.13 -2.62 25.73
N ALA A 764 -31.17 -2.29 26.51
CA ALA A 764 -32.55 -2.10 26.09
C ALA A 764 -32.77 -0.69 25.50
N PHE A 765 -32.25 -0.46 24.29
CA PHE A 765 -32.46 0.79 23.55
C PHE A 765 -33.94 1.04 23.24
N HIS A 766 -34.37 2.30 23.16
CA HIS A 766 -35.79 2.70 22.94
C HIS A 766 -36.74 2.27 24.09
N THR A 767 -36.23 2.34 25.32
CA THR A 767 -36.96 2.10 26.58
C THR A 767 -36.51 3.10 27.66
N PRO A 768 -37.13 3.15 28.85
CA PRO A 768 -36.66 4.01 29.96
C PRO A 768 -35.20 3.76 30.40
N TYR A 769 -34.61 2.59 30.13
CA TYR A 769 -33.20 2.30 30.44
C TYR A 769 -32.22 3.31 29.83
N VAL A 770 -32.55 3.89 28.66
CA VAL A 770 -31.72 4.91 27.99
C VAL A 770 -32.11 6.36 28.33
N GLY A 771 -32.89 6.59 29.40
CA GLY A 771 -33.24 7.95 29.84
C GLY A 771 -32.01 8.84 30.12
N HIS A 772 -30.94 8.26 30.65
CA HIS A 772 -29.65 8.94 30.82
C HIS A 772 -29.03 9.42 29.49
N ALA A 773 -29.22 8.64 28.42
CA ALA A 773 -28.72 8.96 27.09
C ALA A 773 -29.50 10.11 26.45
N VAL A 774 -30.81 10.23 26.74
CA VAL A 774 -31.67 11.32 26.26
C VAL A 774 -31.15 12.67 26.77
N GLU A 775 -30.83 12.78 28.07
CA GLU A 775 -30.28 14.00 28.66
C GLU A 775 -28.89 14.32 28.12
N ALA A 776 -27.97 13.34 28.15
CA ALA A 776 -26.58 13.54 27.72
C ALA A 776 -26.46 13.86 26.22
N PHE A 777 -27.26 13.22 25.36
CA PHE A 777 -27.30 13.53 23.93
C PHE A 777 -28.01 14.86 23.66
N GLY A 778 -29.10 15.17 24.37
CA GLY A 778 -29.78 16.47 24.30
C GLY A 778 -28.85 17.64 24.56
N ALA A 779 -27.94 17.53 25.54
CA ALA A 779 -26.92 18.53 25.85
C ALA A 779 -25.84 18.72 24.76
N ALA A 780 -25.72 17.79 23.80
CA ALA A 780 -24.93 17.93 22.58
C ALA A 780 -25.76 18.47 21.41
N VAL A 781 -26.98 17.95 21.22
CA VAL A 781 -27.95 18.40 20.21
C VAL A 781 -28.31 19.89 20.37
N ALA A 782 -28.37 20.39 21.61
CA ALA A 782 -28.59 21.81 21.91
C ALA A 782 -27.44 22.75 21.48
N ARG A 783 -26.28 22.23 21.05
CA ARG A 783 -25.11 23.02 20.62
C ARG A 783 -25.00 23.19 19.10
N VAL A 784 -25.81 22.47 18.34
CA VAL A 784 -25.78 22.46 16.86
C VAL A 784 -27.13 22.91 16.30
N THR A 785 -27.16 23.33 15.03
CA THR A 785 -28.42 23.66 14.35
C THR A 785 -28.91 22.47 13.55
N ILE A 786 -30.18 22.08 13.73
CA ILE A 786 -30.86 21.11 12.86
C ILE A 786 -31.87 21.88 12.00
N GLY A 787 -31.45 22.27 10.80
CA GLY A 787 -32.22 23.08 9.85
C GLY A 787 -33.38 22.32 9.22
N ALA A 788 -34.03 22.95 8.23
CA ALA A 788 -35.06 22.31 7.43
C ALA A 788 -34.46 21.27 6.47
N PRO A 789 -34.97 20.03 6.41
CA PRO A 789 -34.59 19.04 5.39
C PRO A 789 -34.91 19.49 3.96
N ASP A 790 -34.03 19.18 3.00
CA ASP A 790 -34.23 19.46 1.57
C ASP A 790 -35.36 18.62 0.93
N ALA A 791 -35.56 17.40 1.42
CA ALA A 791 -36.67 16.51 1.11
C ALA A 791 -37.14 15.76 2.38
N PRO A 792 -38.36 15.19 2.39
CA PRO A 792 -38.97 14.65 3.61
C PRO A 792 -38.13 13.59 4.34
N VAL A 793 -37.67 13.92 5.55
CA VAL A 793 -37.11 12.97 6.52
C VAL A 793 -38.26 12.38 7.33
N TYR A 794 -38.40 11.06 7.30
CA TYR A 794 -39.44 10.34 8.02
C TYR A 794 -38.91 9.91 9.39
N ALA A 795 -39.44 10.53 10.46
CA ALA A 795 -39.06 10.20 11.84
C ALA A 795 -39.55 8.80 12.24
N ASP A 796 -38.73 8.06 12.99
CA ASP A 796 -39.09 6.75 13.55
C ASP A 796 -40.11 6.88 14.70
N THR A 797 -40.21 8.01 15.38
CA THR A 797 -41.20 8.22 16.45
C THR A 797 -42.62 8.43 15.89
N ARG A 798 -43.62 7.82 16.54
CA ARG A 798 -45.03 7.97 16.18
C ARG A 798 -45.47 9.43 16.27
N ASP A 799 -46.25 9.88 15.27
CA ASP A 799 -46.81 11.23 15.14
C ASP A 799 -45.80 12.41 15.11
N ALA A 800 -44.50 12.15 15.18
CA ALA A 800 -43.43 13.12 15.02
C ALA A 800 -43.08 13.39 13.54
N SER A 801 -42.47 14.55 13.27
CA SER A 801 -42.02 14.98 11.94
C SER A 801 -40.96 16.09 12.02
N TYR A 802 -39.99 16.05 11.11
CA TYR A 802 -39.05 17.16 10.90
C TYR A 802 -39.63 18.21 9.94
N GLY A 803 -39.19 19.47 10.10
CA GLY A 803 -39.66 20.59 9.30
C GLY A 803 -38.84 21.86 9.51
N ASN A 804 -39.50 23.02 9.39
CA ASN A 804 -38.84 24.33 9.35
C ASN A 804 -38.48 24.92 10.74
N ASP A 805 -38.75 24.20 11.84
CA ASP A 805 -38.49 24.65 13.21
C ASP A 805 -37.27 23.89 13.80
N PRO A 806 -36.12 24.55 13.98
CA PRO A 806 -34.92 23.91 14.53
C PRO A 806 -35.02 23.47 15.99
N GLU A 807 -35.97 23.98 16.78
CA GLU A 807 -36.20 23.52 18.16
C GLU A 807 -37.09 22.27 18.18
N ALA A 808 -38.14 22.24 17.35
CA ALA A 808 -38.94 21.02 17.15
C ALA A 808 -38.11 19.87 16.54
N ASN A 809 -37.20 20.17 15.61
CA ASN A 809 -36.26 19.20 15.04
C ASN A 809 -35.31 18.64 16.10
N ARG A 810 -34.70 19.49 16.93
CA ARG A 810 -33.82 19.07 18.05
C ARG A 810 -34.56 18.27 19.10
N THR A 811 -35.79 18.67 19.44
CA THR A 811 -36.67 17.95 20.36
C THR A 811 -37.00 16.55 19.83
N THR A 812 -37.37 16.44 18.55
CA THR A 812 -37.71 15.16 17.90
C THR A 812 -36.53 14.19 17.91
N LEU A 813 -35.35 14.62 17.45
CA LEU A 813 -34.15 13.77 17.40
C LEU A 813 -33.69 13.33 18.80
N THR A 814 -33.86 14.18 19.82
CA THR A 814 -33.49 13.86 21.20
C THR A 814 -34.48 12.87 21.82
N ALA A 815 -35.79 13.10 21.65
CA ALA A 815 -36.85 12.23 22.16
C ALA A 815 -36.84 10.83 21.52
N GLN A 816 -36.35 10.70 20.28
CA GLN A 816 -36.24 9.43 19.54
C GLN A 816 -35.51 8.32 20.32
N LEU A 817 -34.51 8.67 21.15
CA LEU A 817 -33.75 7.69 21.93
C LEU A 817 -34.63 6.93 22.94
N GLY A 818 -35.63 7.59 23.53
CA GLY A 818 -36.54 7.00 24.52
C GLY A 818 -37.86 6.47 23.95
N ASN A 819 -38.10 6.64 22.65
CA ASN A 819 -39.37 6.27 22.00
C ASN A 819 -39.22 5.06 21.06
N PRO A 820 -40.27 4.23 20.87
CA PRO A 820 -40.25 3.11 19.94
C PRO A 820 -40.00 3.52 18.49
N VAL A 821 -39.25 2.68 17.77
CA VAL A 821 -38.93 2.87 16.35
C VAL A 821 -40.03 2.27 15.46
N GLU A 822 -40.91 3.12 14.93
CA GLU A 822 -42.05 2.77 14.06
C GLU A 822 -41.63 2.69 12.58
N PHE A 823 -40.49 2.06 12.29
CA PHE A 823 -39.89 1.99 10.96
C PHE A 823 -40.85 1.45 9.89
N HIS A 824 -41.69 0.46 10.22
CA HIS A 824 -42.73 -0.03 9.31
C HIS A 824 -43.77 1.04 8.95
N ALA A 825 -44.23 1.82 9.94
CA ALA A 825 -45.18 2.90 9.72
C ALA A 825 -44.54 4.07 8.98
N ALA A 826 -43.29 4.43 9.28
CA ALA A 826 -42.51 5.42 8.55
C ALA A 826 -42.33 5.03 7.07
N LEU A 827 -41.93 3.78 6.81
CA LEU A 827 -41.80 3.23 5.46
C LEU A 827 -43.14 3.17 4.70
N THR A 828 -44.25 2.89 5.40
CA THR A 828 -45.59 2.88 4.81
C THR A 828 -46.10 4.31 4.51
N ARG A 829 -45.83 5.28 5.40
CA ARG A 829 -46.05 6.73 5.14
C ARG A 829 -45.26 7.21 3.92
N HIS A 830 -44.06 6.67 3.69
CA HIS A 830 -43.24 6.92 2.50
C HIS A 830 -43.82 6.27 1.24
N ALA A 831 -44.05 4.94 1.26
CA ALA A 831 -44.55 4.18 0.10
C ALA A 831 -45.89 4.68 -0.45
N ARG A 832 -46.80 5.14 0.43
CA ARG A 832 -48.10 5.74 0.03
C ARG A 832 -47.97 7.00 -0.85
N ARG A 833 -46.78 7.61 -0.96
CA ARG A 833 -46.49 8.73 -1.89
C ARG A 833 -45.97 8.30 -3.27
N ARG A 834 -46.14 7.02 -3.65
CA ARG A 834 -45.77 6.43 -4.97
C ARG A 834 -44.27 6.49 -5.29
N LEU A 835 -43.43 5.80 -4.50
CA LEU A 835 -42.03 5.54 -4.87
C LEU A 835 -41.86 4.11 -5.40
N HIS A 836 -41.01 3.94 -6.43
CA HIS A 836 -40.89 2.69 -7.19
C HIS A 836 -39.60 1.88 -6.93
N ARG A 837 -38.56 2.47 -6.32
CA ARG A 837 -37.41 1.73 -5.76
C ARG A 837 -36.91 2.37 -4.47
N LEU A 838 -36.44 1.52 -3.56
CA LEU A 838 -35.80 1.90 -2.29
C LEU A 838 -34.35 1.43 -2.35
N ARG A 839 -33.36 2.30 -2.13
CA ARG A 839 -31.93 1.90 -2.11
C ARG A 839 -31.44 1.87 -0.66
N ARG A 840 -31.05 0.68 -0.20
CA ARG A 840 -30.59 0.46 1.18
C ARG A 840 -29.08 0.71 1.28
N ILE A 841 -28.70 1.59 2.19
CA ILE A 841 -27.31 1.92 2.53
C ILE A 841 -26.97 1.10 3.79
N ARG A 842 -25.90 0.29 3.72
CA ARG A 842 -25.57 -0.72 4.74
C ARG A 842 -24.06 -1.03 4.76
N PRO A 843 -23.49 -1.41 5.91
CA PRO A 843 -22.09 -1.86 5.98
C PRO A 843 -21.83 -3.25 5.37
N GLN A 844 -22.85 -4.11 5.45
CA GLN A 844 -22.75 -5.57 5.55
C GLN A 844 -21.79 -6.25 4.55
N THR A 845 -20.57 -6.55 5.02
CA THR A 845 -19.51 -7.24 4.27
C THR A 845 -19.61 -8.77 4.41
N SER A 846 -20.53 -9.39 3.67
CA SER A 846 -20.47 -10.85 3.48
C SER A 846 -19.52 -11.21 2.32
N PRO A 847 -18.48 -12.05 2.54
CA PRO A 847 -17.80 -12.70 1.42
C PRO A 847 -18.76 -13.69 0.75
N ASP A 848 -18.66 -13.83 -0.57
CA ASP A 848 -19.50 -14.77 -1.31
C ASP A 848 -19.30 -16.21 -0.84
N LEU A 849 -20.40 -16.82 -0.37
CA LEU A 849 -20.49 -18.28 -0.26
C LEU A 849 -20.72 -18.84 -1.67
N PRO A 850 -19.73 -19.52 -2.30
CA PRO A 850 -19.87 -19.96 -3.68
C PRO A 850 -20.94 -21.05 -3.81
N ARG A 851 -22.09 -20.69 -4.39
CA ARG A 851 -23.03 -21.69 -4.93
C ARG A 851 -22.39 -22.28 -6.19
N PRO A 852 -22.13 -23.60 -6.26
CA PRO A 852 -21.21 -24.15 -7.24
C PRO A 852 -21.84 -24.33 -8.63
N PRO A 853 -21.25 -23.76 -9.71
CA PRO A 853 -21.58 -24.15 -11.08
C PRO A 853 -20.99 -25.53 -11.40
N HIS A 854 -21.81 -26.47 -11.87
CA HIS A 854 -21.39 -27.85 -12.16
C HIS A 854 -20.65 -28.01 -13.51
N LEU A 855 -19.41 -27.52 -13.60
CA LEU A 855 -18.54 -27.76 -14.77
C LEU A 855 -17.60 -28.96 -14.57
N ARG A 856 -18.13 -30.18 -14.72
CA ARG A 856 -17.32 -31.40 -14.84
C ARG A 856 -16.58 -31.46 -16.19
N ARG A 857 -15.39 -30.87 -16.30
CA ARG A 857 -14.45 -31.20 -17.38
C ARG A 857 -14.03 -32.67 -17.27
N ARG A 858 -14.67 -33.55 -18.05
CA ARG A 858 -14.22 -34.95 -18.21
C ARG A 858 -12.98 -34.97 -19.09
N HIS A 859 -11.82 -35.27 -18.51
CA HIS A 859 -10.70 -35.77 -19.29
C HIS A 859 -11.03 -37.18 -19.81
N HIS A 860 -11.16 -37.33 -21.13
CA HIS A 860 -11.12 -38.64 -21.77
C HIS A 860 -9.74 -38.84 -22.41
N HIS A 861 -8.93 -39.70 -21.79
CA HIS A 861 -7.84 -40.36 -22.51
C HIS A 861 -8.41 -41.43 -23.44
N HIS A 862 -7.98 -41.45 -24.68
CA HIS A 862 -7.44 -42.70 -25.25
C HIS A 862 -6.36 -42.41 -26.32
N PRO A 863 -5.37 -43.30 -26.49
CA PRO A 863 -4.22 -43.06 -27.35
C PRO A 863 -4.36 -43.76 -28.72
N HIS A 864 -3.62 -43.29 -29.73
CA HIS A 864 -3.13 -44.17 -30.79
C HIS A 864 -1.75 -43.73 -31.30
N ARG A 865 -0.82 -44.68 -31.36
CA ARG A 865 0.38 -44.60 -32.21
C ARG A 865 0.04 -45.14 -33.59
N LEU A 866 0.58 -44.54 -34.65
CA LEU A 866 1.44 -45.21 -35.66
C LEU A 866 1.92 -44.22 -36.74
N ARG A 867 3.16 -44.42 -37.20
CA ARG A 867 3.76 -43.90 -38.46
C ARG A 867 3.86 -45.10 -39.45
N PRO A 868 4.52 -45.06 -40.64
CA PRO A 868 5.13 -43.94 -41.41
C PRO A 868 4.81 -43.94 -42.94
N HIS A 869 5.16 -42.86 -43.66
CA HIS A 869 5.79 -42.81 -45.01
C HIS A 869 5.70 -41.39 -45.63
N ARG A 870 6.58 -40.93 -46.55
CA ARG A 870 7.98 -41.29 -46.91
C ARG A 870 8.67 -40.05 -47.54
N GLN A 871 9.99 -40.08 -47.72
CA GLN A 871 10.82 -38.95 -48.19
C GLN A 871 10.56 -38.52 -49.65
N ARG A 872 10.83 -37.24 -49.99
CA ARG A 872 11.84 -36.85 -51.01
C ARG A 872 12.18 -35.34 -51.03
N ARG A 873 13.40 -35.06 -51.53
CA ARG A 873 14.11 -33.81 -51.90
C ARG A 873 14.95 -34.19 -53.17
N PRO A 874 15.75 -33.32 -53.86
CA PRO A 874 15.83 -31.85 -53.92
C PRO A 874 16.02 -31.23 -55.37
N HIS A 875 16.01 -29.88 -55.51
CA HIS A 875 16.81 -29.01 -56.43
C HIS A 875 16.84 -29.24 -57.99
N PRO A 876 17.48 -28.39 -58.84
CA PRO A 876 17.96 -26.98 -58.73
C PRO A 876 17.61 -26.01 -59.93
N GLU A 877 18.06 -24.74 -59.84
CA GLU A 877 18.56 -23.80 -60.90
C GLU A 877 17.80 -23.51 -62.23
N ALA A 878 17.41 -22.26 -62.52
CA ALA A 878 18.13 -21.18 -63.25
C ALA A 878 17.91 -21.19 -64.80
N SER A 879 18.02 -20.13 -65.62
CA SER A 879 18.58 -18.76 -65.53
C SER A 879 18.02 -17.82 -66.65
N ARG A 880 18.47 -16.54 -66.70
CA ARG A 880 18.59 -15.57 -67.85
C ARG A 880 17.77 -14.25 -67.85
N ARG A 881 18.52 -13.15 -67.72
CA ARG A 881 18.34 -11.77 -68.27
C ARG A 881 18.88 -11.72 -69.74
N PRO A 882 18.93 -10.62 -70.57
CA PRO A 882 19.16 -9.20 -70.20
C PRO A 882 18.64 -8.04 -71.15
N THR A 883 19.12 -6.80 -70.89
CA THR A 883 19.04 -5.53 -71.69
C THR A 883 17.70 -4.75 -71.66
N GLY A 884 17.63 -3.41 -71.88
CA GLY A 884 18.63 -2.40 -72.33
C GLY A 884 18.74 -1.10 -71.47
N ARG A 885 19.12 0.06 -72.05
CA ARG A 885 19.75 1.21 -71.34
C ARG A 885 19.42 2.62 -71.95
N ALA A 886 19.59 3.68 -71.14
CA ALA A 886 19.62 5.15 -71.48
C ALA A 886 18.29 5.86 -71.84
N GLY A 887 18.11 7.20 -71.72
CA GLY A 887 18.91 8.24 -71.01
C GLY A 887 18.70 9.71 -71.49
N LEU A 888 19.00 10.70 -70.61
CA LEU A 888 19.27 12.17 -70.84
C LEU A 888 18.16 13.28 -70.70
N ARG A 889 18.26 14.02 -69.57
CA ARG A 889 18.44 15.49 -69.38
C ARG A 889 17.39 16.59 -69.74
N HIS A 890 17.23 17.50 -68.74
CA HIS A 890 16.97 18.97 -68.79
C HIS A 890 15.53 19.46 -69.14
N SER A 891 15.04 20.65 -68.70
CA SER A 891 15.72 21.83 -68.10
C SER A 891 14.85 22.71 -67.16
N ARG A 892 15.49 23.40 -66.18
CA ARG A 892 15.14 24.74 -65.59
C ARG A 892 13.79 24.87 -64.82
N HIS A 893 13.53 25.89 -63.97
CA HIS A 893 14.27 27.11 -63.58
C HIS A 893 14.11 27.43 -62.06
N GLN A 894 15.06 28.16 -61.47
CA GLN A 894 14.94 28.89 -60.18
C GLN A 894 14.86 30.42 -60.48
N PRO A 895 14.45 31.31 -59.56
CA PRO A 895 15.33 31.75 -58.45
C PRO A 895 14.63 32.15 -57.13
N SER A 896 15.42 32.64 -56.16
CA SER A 896 14.99 33.23 -54.89
C SER A 896 15.48 34.70 -54.76
N LEU A 897 14.90 35.50 -53.84
CA LEU A 897 15.39 36.84 -53.51
C LEU A 897 15.32 37.17 -52.00
N ARG A 898 16.34 37.92 -51.55
CA ARG A 898 16.47 38.80 -50.37
C ARG A 898 17.09 40.13 -50.91
N PRO A 899 17.54 41.14 -50.13
CA PRO A 899 17.42 41.44 -48.68
C PRO A 899 16.91 42.88 -48.39
N GLY A 900 16.98 43.34 -47.14
CA GLY A 900 16.86 44.76 -46.77
C GLY A 900 17.22 45.02 -45.30
N THR A 901 17.99 46.08 -45.01
CA THR A 901 18.50 46.46 -43.66
C THR A 901 18.82 47.95 -43.56
N LEU A 902 18.81 48.49 -42.32
CA LEU A 902 19.24 49.84 -41.88
C LEU A 902 18.28 51.01 -42.23
N GLY A 903 18.08 51.92 -41.25
CA GLY A 903 17.25 53.13 -41.39
C GLY A 903 16.92 53.79 -40.05
N SER A 904 17.59 54.90 -39.73
CA SER A 904 17.62 55.60 -38.44
C SER A 904 16.37 56.41 -38.03
N SER A 905 16.32 56.72 -36.72
CA SER A 905 15.56 57.73 -35.94
C SER A 905 15.53 59.16 -36.55
N PRO A 906 14.86 60.21 -35.96
CA PRO A 906 14.34 60.35 -34.58
C PRO A 906 13.01 61.16 -34.41
N GLN A 907 12.81 61.68 -33.18
CA GLN A 907 11.76 62.61 -32.67
C GLN A 907 10.43 61.99 -32.20
N ALA A 908 9.72 62.54 -31.20
CA ALA A 908 10.03 63.12 -29.88
C ALA A 908 8.79 63.89 -29.37
N ARG A 909 8.30 63.61 -28.14
CA ARG A 909 7.43 64.55 -27.39
C ARG A 909 7.67 64.47 -25.87
N HIS A 910 7.80 65.66 -25.31
CA HIS A 910 7.56 66.10 -23.93
C HIS A 910 6.21 65.62 -23.34
N ASP A 911 5.92 65.57 -22.03
CA ASP A 911 6.58 66.04 -20.78
C ASP A 911 6.36 64.98 -19.66
N GLY A 912 6.91 65.06 -18.43
CA GLY A 912 7.63 66.15 -17.74
C GLY A 912 8.40 65.69 -16.49
N GLU A 913 8.74 66.62 -15.60
CA GLU A 913 9.78 66.50 -14.57
C GLU A 913 9.29 66.09 -13.17
N ASP A 914 10.16 65.48 -12.35
CA ASP A 914 10.57 66.11 -11.07
C ASP A 914 11.94 65.59 -10.54
N LEU A 915 12.50 66.33 -9.58
CA LEU A 915 13.82 66.24 -8.92
C LEU A 915 13.92 65.00 -7.98
N GLY A 916 15.07 64.53 -7.46
CA GLY A 916 16.41 65.09 -7.28
C GLY A 916 17.40 64.07 -6.64
N PRO A 917 18.58 64.49 -6.12
CA PRO A 917 19.86 63.73 -6.21
C PRO A 917 20.06 62.61 -5.15
N ARG A 918 20.86 61.52 -5.31
CA ARG A 918 22.06 61.12 -6.14
C ARG A 918 23.41 61.22 -5.39
N VAL A 919 24.29 60.19 -5.57
CA VAL A 919 25.77 60.11 -5.37
C VAL A 919 26.32 59.17 -4.25
N ARG A 920 27.54 58.61 -4.48
CA ARG A 920 28.32 57.57 -3.73
C ARG A 920 29.50 58.26 -2.93
N PRO A 921 30.73 57.74 -2.58
CA PRO A 921 31.43 56.45 -2.86
C PRO A 921 32.44 55.83 -1.82
N ARG A 922 32.85 54.57 -2.10
CA ARG A 922 34.19 53.90 -1.91
C ARG A 922 34.96 53.89 -0.55
N ILE A 923 35.09 52.68 0.05
CA ILE A 923 36.32 51.85 0.35
C ILE A 923 37.66 52.63 0.59
N PRO A 924 38.51 52.40 1.65
CA PRO A 924 39.32 51.16 1.87
C PRO A 924 39.71 50.86 3.39
N PRO A 925 40.77 50.09 3.83
CA PRO A 925 40.67 49.21 5.04
C PRO A 925 41.86 49.21 6.08
N ARG A 926 41.74 48.42 7.19
CA ARG A 926 42.78 47.55 7.90
C ARG A 926 42.67 47.44 9.45
N ARG A 927 42.85 46.19 9.96
CA ARG A 927 43.39 45.60 11.25
C ARG A 927 43.97 46.52 12.40
N PRO A 928 44.41 45.98 13.59
CA PRO A 928 43.76 45.11 14.63
C PRO A 928 44.12 45.50 16.11
N HIS A 929 43.61 44.81 17.17
CA HIS A 929 44.36 44.22 18.34
C HIS A 929 43.66 44.09 19.74
N ARG A 930 44.06 43.01 20.45
CA ARG A 930 44.34 42.82 21.92
C ARG A 930 43.22 42.64 22.98
N ARG A 931 43.60 41.87 24.03
CA ARG A 931 42.90 41.59 25.31
C ARG A 931 43.27 42.62 26.40
N PRO A 932 42.66 42.58 27.61
CA PRO A 932 43.35 41.96 28.76
C PRO A 932 42.46 41.06 29.67
N GLU A 933 42.88 40.75 30.91
CA GLU A 933 42.27 39.72 31.80
C GLU A 933 41.80 40.23 33.20
N ARG A 934 41.03 39.37 33.91
CA ARG A 934 40.90 39.20 35.39
C ARG A 934 40.45 40.37 36.29
N ARG A 935 39.39 40.13 37.10
CA ARG A 935 39.48 39.66 38.52
C ARG A 935 38.10 39.34 39.16
N ILE A 936 38.14 38.68 40.32
CA ILE A 936 37.07 38.24 41.26
C ILE A 936 37.03 39.22 42.49
N PRO A 937 36.26 39.08 43.62
CA PRO A 937 35.48 37.93 44.16
C PRO A 937 34.11 38.21 44.88
N GLY A 938 33.46 37.12 45.37
CA GLY A 938 32.73 37.07 46.66
C GLY A 938 31.22 36.74 46.62
N GLU A 939 30.57 36.17 47.65
CA GLU A 939 30.96 35.19 48.71
C GLU A 939 29.68 34.71 49.50
N ARG A 940 29.76 33.58 50.23
CA ARG A 940 28.80 33.04 51.26
C ARG A 940 27.58 32.28 50.69
N ARG A 941 26.95 31.30 51.37
CA ARG A 941 27.17 30.52 52.65
C ARG A 941 26.33 29.22 52.54
N GLY A 942 26.49 28.14 53.34
CA GLY A 942 27.46 27.80 54.39
C GLY A 942 27.03 26.54 55.21
N ARG A 943 27.85 26.13 56.21
CA ARG A 943 27.75 24.91 57.08
C ARG A 943 28.23 23.60 56.40
N LEU A 944 29.25 22.84 56.88
CA LEU A 944 29.55 22.16 58.17
C LEU A 944 28.74 20.84 58.33
N HIS A 945 29.29 19.62 58.53
CA HIS A 945 30.60 19.09 59.02
C HIS A 945 31.28 18.13 57.98
N ASN A 946 32.61 17.87 57.93
CA ASN A 946 33.55 17.12 58.83
C ASN A 946 33.12 15.65 59.12
N ARG A 947 33.93 14.56 59.19
CA ARG A 947 35.34 14.08 58.87
C ARG A 947 35.30 12.51 58.99
N ASP A 948 36.21 11.58 58.63
CA ASP A 948 37.52 11.42 57.92
C ASP A 948 37.55 9.93 57.40
N HIS A 949 38.33 9.39 56.43
CA HIS A 949 39.76 9.35 56.05
C HIS A 949 40.56 8.08 56.55
N PHE A 950 41.41 7.50 55.67
CA PHE A 950 42.44 6.43 55.85
C PHE A 950 42.13 4.90 56.06
N ALA A 951 42.30 4.14 54.95
CA ALA A 951 43.27 3.03 54.69
C ALA A 951 43.49 1.74 55.56
N ARG A 952 43.45 0.59 54.85
CA ARG A 952 44.33 -0.63 54.89
C ARG A 952 44.91 -1.18 56.23
N LYS A 953 44.48 -2.38 56.68
CA LYS A 953 45.27 -3.67 56.75
C LYS A 953 44.70 -4.79 57.68
N TRP A 954 44.60 -6.00 57.11
CA TRP A 954 45.08 -7.32 57.63
C TRP A 954 44.99 -7.73 59.13
N ARG A 955 44.29 -8.86 59.38
CA ARG A 955 44.71 -10.11 60.10
C ARG A 955 43.95 -11.28 59.43
N GLY A 956 44.51 -12.48 59.22
CA GLY A 956 44.55 -13.62 60.16
C GLY A 956 43.30 -14.51 59.99
N ASP A 957 43.33 -15.84 59.81
CA ASP A 957 44.41 -16.84 60.03
C ASP A 957 44.30 -18.07 59.07
N ASN A 958 45.15 -19.08 59.26
CA ASN A 958 45.43 -20.23 58.38
C ASN A 958 44.45 -21.40 58.46
N ARG A 959 44.39 -22.21 57.37
CA ARG A 959 44.68 -23.67 57.44
C ARG A 959 45.07 -24.28 56.09
N THR A 960 45.98 -25.25 56.16
CA THR A 960 46.54 -26.14 55.12
C THR A 960 45.53 -27.20 54.60
N ARG A 961 45.69 -27.99 53.52
CA ARG A 961 46.82 -28.36 52.59
C ARG A 961 46.20 -29.07 51.36
N GLY A 962 46.92 -29.22 50.23
CA GLY A 962 46.56 -30.19 49.15
C GLY A 962 47.03 -29.79 47.74
N THR A 963 47.44 -30.74 46.88
CA THR A 963 48.13 -30.47 45.60
C THR A 963 47.92 -31.52 44.50
N GLY A 964 47.73 -31.08 43.24
CA GLY A 964 47.91 -31.87 41.99
C GLY A 964 46.78 -32.83 41.61
N ASP A 965 46.73 -33.42 40.41
CA ASP A 965 47.35 -33.06 39.11
C ASP A 965 46.56 -33.72 37.93
N ARG A 966 46.90 -33.37 36.68
CA ARG A 966 46.55 -33.94 35.34
C ARG A 966 45.74 -35.27 35.22
N ARG A 967 44.62 -35.22 34.45
CA ARG A 967 44.25 -36.02 33.23
C ARG A 967 44.26 -37.60 33.29
N PRO A 968 43.83 -38.37 32.24
CA PRO A 968 42.73 -38.24 31.25
C PRO A 968 41.95 -39.58 30.93
N ARG A 969 41.00 -39.51 29.97
CA ARG A 969 40.56 -40.57 28.99
C ARG A 969 39.54 -41.68 29.38
N GLN A 970 38.91 -42.20 28.30
CA GLN A 970 37.86 -43.24 28.10
C GLN A 970 38.43 -44.69 28.19
N PRO A 971 37.76 -45.84 27.83
CA PRO A 971 36.49 -46.08 27.07
C PRO A 971 35.62 -47.32 27.48
N HIS A 972 34.84 -47.87 26.53
CA HIS A 972 34.11 -49.18 26.48
C HIS A 972 32.74 -49.32 27.21
N ASP A 973 31.81 -50.22 26.80
CA ASP A 973 31.39 -50.70 25.46
C ASP A 973 29.99 -51.41 25.53
N ARG A 974 29.44 -51.90 24.40
CA ARG A 974 28.13 -52.62 24.30
C ARG A 974 28.21 -54.12 24.64
N PRO A 975 27.08 -54.80 24.95
CA PRO A 975 26.44 -55.61 23.89
C PRO A 975 24.88 -55.79 23.89
N ARG A 976 24.43 -56.31 22.74
CA ARG A 976 23.22 -57.09 22.30
C ARG A 976 22.41 -57.89 23.36
N ARG A 977 21.17 -58.41 23.16
CA ARG A 977 20.16 -58.51 22.04
C ARG A 977 18.76 -58.96 22.57
N GLN A 978 17.73 -58.97 21.68
CA GLN A 978 16.50 -59.83 21.52
C GLN A 978 16.01 -60.77 22.66
N GLU A 979 14.73 -61.16 22.82
CA GLU A 979 13.63 -61.53 21.87
C GLU A 979 12.26 -60.94 22.31
N GLU A 980 11.34 -60.51 21.44
CA GLU A 980 10.34 -61.17 20.56
C GLU A 980 9.10 -61.83 21.25
N THR A 981 7.91 -61.27 20.99
CA THR A 981 6.62 -62.00 20.87
C THR A 981 5.65 -61.17 20.01
N ARG A 982 4.55 -61.75 19.51
CA ARG A 982 3.87 -61.30 18.27
C ARG A 982 2.43 -60.78 18.43
N ARG A 983 2.06 -59.91 17.46
CA ARG A 983 0.81 -59.75 16.65
C ARG A 983 -0.39 -60.68 16.98
N VAL A 984 -1.66 -60.38 16.65
CA VAL A 984 -2.26 -59.77 15.42
C VAL A 984 -3.63 -59.13 15.78
N GLY A 985 -4.12 -58.12 15.04
CA GLY A 985 -5.53 -57.70 15.18
C GLY A 985 -6.00 -56.41 14.46
N GLU A 986 -6.01 -56.39 13.13
CA GLU A 986 -6.78 -55.41 12.30
C GLU A 986 -7.73 -56.23 11.38
N PRO A 987 -8.83 -55.70 10.78
CA PRO A 987 -8.76 -54.56 9.85
C PRO A 987 -10.05 -53.68 9.64
N LEU A 988 -9.90 -52.67 8.75
CA LEU A 988 -10.89 -52.16 7.79
C LEU A 988 -12.17 -51.42 8.27
N ARG A 989 -12.24 -50.11 7.94
CA ARG A 989 -13.28 -49.56 7.05
C ARG A 989 -12.76 -48.35 6.24
N ALA A 990 -13.31 -48.18 5.04
CA ALA A 990 -12.87 -47.20 4.03
C ALA A 990 -13.73 -45.89 4.06
N PRO A 991 -13.30 -44.79 3.40
CA PRO A 991 -13.79 -43.44 3.72
C PRO A 991 -15.04 -43.00 2.94
N ILE A 992 -15.74 -42.00 3.48
CA ILE A 992 -16.72 -41.17 2.75
C ILE A 992 -16.34 -39.70 2.93
N ARG A 993 -16.45 -38.93 1.84
CA ARG A 993 -16.14 -37.49 1.77
C ARG A 993 -17.17 -36.65 2.52
N ARG A 994 -16.73 -35.54 3.10
CA ARG A 994 -17.06 -34.21 2.54
C ARG A 994 -15.88 -33.27 2.71
#